data_AF-A0A1K0FXU7-F1
#
_entry.id   AF-A0A1K0FXU7-F1
#
_cell.length_a   1.000
_cell.length_b   1.000
_cell.length_c   1.000
_cell.angle_alpha   90.00
_cell.angle_beta   90.00
_cell.angle_gamma   90.00
#
_symmetry.space_group_name_H-M   'P 1'
#
loop_
_entity.id
_entity.type
_entity.pdbx_description
1 polymer ?
#
loop_
_entity_poly.entity_id
_entity_poly.type
_entity_poly.pdbx_seq_one_letter_code
_entity_poly.pdbx_strand_id
1 'polypeptide(L)'
;MAPAAVSTLSLDSSSAPLAKTMSKAQSTARLRDAPVIDLYSGSAGSLSSTSTDDQLRLEIISGLQSNQLVIPGKENDPEDLKCSYRKTLPTTILYDEQGLILYDKLTAAPEYYLYNAELQILKDHAPEIALRIFGHPTTASEQSFTTSAGQTEEPKLDQDQVPNQDTLPPQRDASASKKEKWGDSKVGRFNGGVNAEEGLDGDRAIGAGSLVELGAGSLKKTIHLLRALKLLHALPAGGPSVHYYALDLDKAELERTLRDLREQEAISGDQDAWTIHGGKVGINGLWATYDAGLDFIGKGGLHAHSTAAGAQKEGRRCLLWLGSSIGNFDRKSAAEFLAKTARDSMRPGDTMLISIDRRNKPADVALAYNDPAGLTRDFIMNGLEHADRALGGNAIDHRKFEYFDRYNAREGRHESYYRAKQAHEIRIAGLTEPIKIEKDELIHMEASYKFGEREALNLFDYAGLRVIHHWSDHTDRYNIWLVEKPSFHFSNSAAEPVSLSVTQTSQEQTSQNQALAKIDNGWGGSNLDEVAQRAALIGLPSLRDWKTVWDAWNCVTLTMIPQDKLHEKPIDLRHICLFYLGHIPAFIDIHVATYLKQPHTNDRFSAIFERGIDPHMDNVTQCNPHSEVPTCEEDWPTLDEILEYQQKVQSRVKQVYEDVARGDLVMNRRLARMLWMTLEHINLHLETLLYMLIQSPNTKPPAGFMAPDWPSLKERWQAEFEKRGSSRALEQRFHFEASTVELGHDDDDTQDFDIVAARPTSDVRDLNMQLGQPEFGWDNEHPRRRVETKAFSISAMPISNAQYLEFLKATNIEEAPASWVKSDDGQGYTVRTFYGPVDMAVAQHWPVQASGKQLSAYAAWKGGRLPTHAELRKLMDTPPEALVLDLTVPPFHRDAAVKVETEDNDIDPPGKQAPPVRGSAVRYIPPEEQSEEDLKWMREALAMAQEALDANEVPVGSVFVRKGKVIARGRNRTNELLNATRHAELEAIDHILSELPPSSADFAVSPHSGPEGDNPFKDTMLYVTIEPCIMCGAALRQIGIQRVVFGAGNERFGGNGSVLGLHDDDAIVSSPGYESVGGYLRDEAIMMLRRFYVTENTNAPKPQNKSRRVLKTEIHPPGISMHGPGTDSSQQQLGTTKRRGSQNPTQGQAAPSSNVGFRNWHPVPATLPRYDSDGTLLPGHNGGVWEWTSTVFAEYEGFQSSALYPGYSSDFFDGKHSVVLGGSFATAPSIAGRRTVVNYYQTAYPYIFGGGRVAWDK
;
A
#
# COMPACT_ATOMS: atom_id res chain seq x y z
N MET A 1 -11.31 22.56 84.12
CA MET A 1 -11.80 23.92 83.82
C MET A 1 -12.55 23.86 82.50
N ALA A 2 -13.76 24.43 82.47
CA ALA A 2 -14.73 24.46 81.36
C ALA A 2 -14.29 25.39 80.19
N PRO A 3 -15.08 25.66 79.11
CA PRO A 3 -15.93 24.82 78.20
C PRO A 3 -15.93 25.24 76.67
N ALA A 4 -16.79 24.54 75.88
CA ALA A 4 -17.55 24.89 74.63
C ALA A 4 -16.90 24.68 73.22
N ALA A 5 -17.36 23.89 72.21
CA ALA A 5 -18.60 23.18 71.76
C ALA A 5 -19.72 24.06 71.11
N VAL A 6 -20.47 23.76 70.02
CA VAL A 6 -20.71 22.64 69.04
C VAL A 6 -21.75 23.09 67.94
N SER A 7 -21.92 22.31 66.83
CA SER A 7 -23.11 22.14 65.89
C SER A 7 -23.19 22.99 64.60
N THR A 8 -23.34 22.53 63.32
CA THR A 8 -24.13 21.52 62.51
C THR A 8 -25.41 22.03 61.78
N LEU A 9 -25.41 21.87 60.43
CA LEU A 9 -26.42 21.57 59.37
C LEU A 9 -27.93 22.00 59.45
N SER A 10 -28.48 22.43 58.29
CA SER A 10 -29.76 21.91 57.70
C SER A 10 -30.03 22.37 56.24
N LEU A 11 -30.56 21.45 55.41
CA LEU A 11 -31.17 21.63 54.08
C LEU A 11 -32.57 22.30 54.17
N ASP A 12 -33.07 22.96 53.09
CA ASP A 12 -34.19 22.44 52.28
C ASP A 12 -34.56 23.28 51.02
N SER A 13 -35.29 22.58 50.15
CA SER A 13 -35.78 22.75 48.77
C SER A 13 -36.75 23.91 48.40
N SER A 14 -36.80 24.27 47.09
CA SER A 14 -37.99 24.14 46.21
C SER A 14 -38.08 25.18 45.05
N SER A 15 -38.32 24.62 43.85
CA SER A 15 -39.16 25.09 42.72
C SER A 15 -39.04 26.50 42.12
N ALA A 16 -38.80 26.56 40.80
CA ALA A 16 -39.30 27.62 39.92
C ALA A 16 -40.01 27.01 38.68
N PRO A 17 -41.13 27.58 38.19
CA PRO A 17 -42.07 26.89 37.32
C PRO A 17 -41.90 27.16 35.82
N LEU A 18 -42.32 26.17 35.02
CA LEU A 18 -42.71 26.28 33.62
C LEU A 18 -44.00 27.11 33.48
N ALA A 19 -44.05 28.08 32.55
CA ALA A 19 -45.14 28.24 31.57
C ALA A 19 -44.96 29.46 30.64
N LYS A 20 -44.90 29.16 29.33
CA LYS A 20 -45.57 29.79 28.19
C LYS A 20 -45.89 31.30 28.25
N THR A 21 -45.25 32.05 27.35
CA THR A 21 -45.95 32.89 26.35
C THR A 21 -44.95 33.39 25.30
N MET A 22 -44.85 32.72 24.15
CA MET A 22 -44.35 33.38 22.93
C MET A 22 -45.54 33.63 22.03
N SER A 23 -45.93 34.91 22.00
CA SER A 23 -46.87 35.45 21.03
C SER A 23 -46.28 35.33 19.63
N LYS A 24 -47.11 34.85 18.69
CA LYS A 24 -46.92 35.04 17.25
C LYS A 24 -46.59 36.51 16.95
N ALA A 25 -45.35 36.76 16.55
CA ALA A 25 -45.00 37.91 15.72
C ALA A 25 -44.26 37.36 14.50
N GLN A 26 -44.98 37.32 13.38
CA GLN A 26 -44.39 37.15 12.06
C GLN A 26 -43.40 38.29 11.83
N SER A 27 -42.12 37.96 11.72
CA SER A 27 -41.17 38.74 10.94
C SER A 27 -40.31 37.78 10.15
N THR A 28 -40.46 37.83 8.84
CA THR A 28 -39.58 37.21 7.84
C THR A 28 -38.17 37.81 7.96
N ALA A 29 -37.37 37.32 8.91
CA ALA A 29 -35.95 37.62 8.98
C ALA A 29 -35.23 36.73 7.94
N ARG A 30 -34.88 37.30 6.78
CA ARG A 30 -34.03 36.63 5.80
C ARG A 30 -32.70 36.27 6.48
N LEU A 31 -32.24 35.03 6.33
CA LEU A 31 -30.88 34.58 6.68
C LEU A 31 -29.87 35.50 5.98
N ARG A 32 -29.21 36.41 6.72
CA ARG A 32 -28.28 37.39 6.13
C ARG A 32 -26.82 36.94 6.14
N ASP A 33 -26.36 36.33 7.24
CA ASP A 33 -24.94 36.05 7.45
C ASP A 33 -24.63 34.55 7.36
N ALA A 34 -23.55 34.20 6.66
CA ALA A 34 -23.07 32.82 6.54
C ALA A 34 -22.52 32.32 7.90
N PRO A 35 -22.77 31.05 8.27
CA PRO A 35 -22.35 30.50 9.56
C PRO A 35 -20.84 30.17 9.51
N VAL A 36 -20.01 31.17 9.79
CA VAL A 36 -18.55 31.03 9.85
C VAL A 36 -18.07 31.11 11.30
N ILE A 37 -17.36 30.09 11.75
CA ILE A 37 -16.71 30.03 13.06
C ILE A 37 -15.32 30.65 12.93
N ASP A 38 -15.07 31.70 13.72
CA ASP A 38 -13.79 32.40 13.80
C ASP A 38 -12.93 31.80 14.91
N LEU A 39 -11.87 31.10 14.53
CA LEU A 39 -10.93 30.48 15.48
C LEU A 39 -9.69 31.33 15.76
N TYR A 40 -9.50 32.45 15.05
CA TYR A 40 -8.39 33.38 15.28
C TYR A 40 -8.64 34.34 16.45
N SER A 41 -9.90 34.56 16.81
CA SER A 41 -10.30 35.52 17.86
C SER A 41 -10.10 35.06 19.32
N GLY A 42 -9.74 33.78 19.57
CA GLY A 42 -9.88 33.12 20.89
C GLY A 42 -8.63 32.88 21.75
N SER A 43 -7.42 32.86 21.20
CA SER A 43 -6.18 32.70 21.99
C SER A 43 -4.95 32.97 21.14
N ALA A 44 -4.16 33.97 21.58
CA ALA A 44 -3.01 34.59 20.90
C ALA A 44 -3.40 35.57 19.77
N GLY A 45 -3.04 36.84 19.98
CA GLY A 45 -2.94 37.94 19.01
C GLY A 45 -3.90 37.91 17.82
N SER A 46 -4.95 38.75 17.87
CA SER A 46 -5.77 39.16 16.73
C SER A 46 -4.91 39.34 15.47
N LEU A 47 -5.03 38.41 14.52
CA LEU A 47 -4.57 38.63 13.16
C LEU A 47 -5.60 39.56 12.50
N SER A 48 -5.38 40.87 12.60
CA SER A 48 -5.92 41.81 11.61
C SER A 48 -5.34 41.44 10.24
N SER A 49 -5.96 41.84 9.13
CA SER A 49 -5.37 41.64 7.78
C SER A 49 -3.92 42.13 7.68
N THR A 50 -3.57 43.14 8.48
CA THR A 50 -2.21 43.67 8.68
C THR A 50 -1.23 42.64 9.23
N SER A 51 -1.68 41.73 10.09
CA SER A 51 -0.83 40.72 10.75
C SER A 51 -0.51 39.52 9.85
N THR A 52 -1.41 39.14 8.93
CA THR A 52 -1.14 38.09 7.91
C THR A 52 -0.16 38.57 6.84
N ASP A 53 -0.31 39.82 6.38
CA ASP A 53 0.63 40.42 5.42
C ASP A 53 2.02 40.62 6.04
N ASP A 54 2.09 40.98 7.33
CA ASP A 54 3.34 41.08 8.07
C ASP A 54 4.02 39.71 8.25
N GLN A 55 3.25 38.64 8.49
CA GLN A 55 3.79 37.28 8.57
C GLN A 55 4.32 36.81 7.21
N LEU A 56 3.54 37.00 6.14
CA LEU A 56 3.96 36.68 4.77
C LEU A 56 5.25 37.45 4.40
N ARG A 57 5.31 38.73 4.75
CA ARG A 57 6.50 39.58 4.57
C ARG A 57 7.72 38.99 5.28
N LEU A 58 7.58 38.56 6.53
CA LEU A 58 8.67 37.95 7.31
C LEU A 58 9.13 36.62 6.70
N GLU A 59 8.21 35.78 6.24
CA GLU A 59 8.52 34.50 5.58
C GLU A 59 9.29 34.71 4.26
N ILE A 60 8.85 35.67 3.44
CA ILE A 60 9.55 36.07 2.21
C ILE A 60 10.97 36.55 2.52
N ILE A 61 11.14 37.44 3.51
CA ILE A 61 12.45 37.96 3.90
C ILE A 61 13.37 36.82 4.37
N SER A 62 12.86 35.95 5.24
CA SER A 62 13.60 34.80 5.78
C SER A 62 14.07 33.86 4.65
N GLY A 63 13.17 33.52 3.73
CA GLY A 63 13.47 32.65 2.59
C GLY A 63 14.51 33.25 1.63
N LEU A 64 14.47 34.56 1.39
CA LEU A 64 15.44 35.26 0.54
C LEU A 64 16.80 35.47 1.22
N GLN A 65 16.86 35.49 2.56
CA GLN A 65 18.11 35.60 3.33
C GLN A 65 18.79 34.27 3.64
N SER A 66 18.14 33.14 3.36
CA SER A 66 18.69 31.82 3.58
C SER A 66 20.00 31.61 2.81
N ASN A 67 21.02 31.14 3.52
CA ASN A 67 22.34 30.81 2.97
C ASN A 67 22.61 29.30 2.95
N GLN A 68 21.69 28.46 3.43
CA GLN A 68 21.86 27.02 3.43
C GLN A 68 21.74 26.47 2.01
N LEU A 69 22.78 25.83 1.49
CA LEU A 69 22.71 25.16 0.19
C LEU A 69 21.87 23.90 0.33
N VAL A 70 20.84 23.78 -0.50
CA VAL A 70 20.01 22.58 -0.63
C VAL A 70 20.28 21.94 -1.98
N ILE A 71 20.60 20.65 -1.99
CA ILE A 71 20.71 19.84 -3.21
C ILE A 71 19.46 18.96 -3.30
N PRO A 72 18.56 19.22 -4.26
CA PRO A 72 17.34 18.43 -4.43
C PRO A 72 17.67 17.07 -5.06
N GLY A 73 17.64 15.99 -4.29
CA GLY A 73 17.89 14.63 -4.74
C GLY A 73 19.15 14.03 -4.13
N LYS A 74 20.18 13.77 -4.94
CA LYS A 74 21.43 13.14 -4.53
C LYS A 74 22.60 14.11 -4.60
N GLU A 75 23.48 14.05 -3.61
CA GLU A 75 24.64 14.94 -3.47
C GLU A 75 25.58 14.94 -4.68
N ASN A 76 25.78 13.79 -5.33
CA ASN A 76 26.74 13.60 -6.43
C ASN A 76 26.07 13.46 -7.80
N ASP A 77 24.80 13.85 -7.94
CA ASP A 77 24.09 13.78 -9.22
C ASP A 77 24.22 15.13 -9.96
N PRO A 78 24.75 15.16 -11.21
CA PRO A 78 24.96 16.40 -11.95
C PRO A 78 23.68 17.21 -12.20
N GLU A 79 22.55 16.54 -12.42
CA GLU A 79 21.27 17.23 -12.67
C GLU A 79 20.71 17.84 -11.39
N ASP A 80 20.88 17.17 -10.26
CA ASP A 80 20.48 17.69 -8.94
C ASP A 80 21.35 18.86 -8.49
N LEU A 81 22.65 18.82 -8.77
CA LEU A 81 23.56 19.92 -8.47
C LEU A 81 23.20 21.19 -9.26
N LYS A 82 22.78 21.06 -10.53
CA LYS A 82 22.29 22.18 -11.35
C LYS A 82 21.04 22.83 -10.76
N CYS A 83 20.22 22.07 -10.04
CA CYS A 83 19.01 22.54 -9.40
C CYS A 83 19.21 22.91 -7.92
N SER A 84 20.45 22.99 -7.45
CA SER A 84 20.74 23.43 -6.09
C SER A 84 20.32 24.89 -5.87
N TYR A 85 19.80 25.16 -4.68
CA TYR A 85 19.26 26.47 -4.33
C TYR A 85 19.60 26.81 -2.88
N ARG A 86 19.59 28.11 -2.57
CA ARG A 86 19.74 28.61 -1.19
C ARG A 86 18.48 29.32 -0.70
N LYS A 87 17.84 30.02 -1.62
CA LYS A 87 16.71 30.90 -1.36
C LYS A 87 15.40 30.20 -1.70
N THR A 88 14.36 30.52 -0.95
CA THR A 88 13.01 29.98 -1.13
C THR A 88 11.97 31.10 -1.05
N LEU A 89 10.82 30.90 -1.68
CA LEU A 89 9.65 31.74 -1.48
C LEU A 89 8.45 30.87 -1.06
N PRO A 90 7.57 31.36 -0.16
CA PRO A 90 6.45 30.57 0.34
C PRO A 90 5.34 30.44 -0.73
N THR A 91 4.71 29.27 -0.83
CA THR A 91 3.64 28.98 -1.82
C THR A 91 2.40 29.84 -1.67
N THR A 92 2.17 30.42 -0.50
CA THR A 92 1.09 31.37 -0.22
C THR A 92 1.10 32.59 -1.14
N ILE A 93 2.27 32.97 -1.71
CA ILE A 93 2.33 34.09 -2.66
C ILE A 93 1.59 33.80 -3.97
N LEU A 94 1.35 32.53 -4.31
CA LEU A 94 0.69 32.15 -5.57
C LEU A 94 -0.83 32.38 -5.54
N TYR A 95 -1.43 32.56 -4.37
CA TYR A 95 -2.88 32.49 -4.18
C TYR A 95 -3.51 33.83 -3.78
N ASP A 96 -3.00 34.94 -4.31
CA ASP A 96 -3.76 36.19 -4.26
C ASP A 96 -4.93 36.19 -5.26
N GLU A 97 -5.74 37.24 -5.29
CA GLU A 97 -6.92 37.33 -6.17
C GLU A 97 -6.59 37.02 -7.64
N GLN A 98 -5.50 37.59 -8.16
CA GLN A 98 -5.06 37.34 -9.54
C GLN A 98 -4.52 35.91 -9.74
N GLY A 99 -3.78 35.40 -8.76
CA GLY A 99 -3.28 34.03 -8.73
C GLY A 99 -4.40 33.00 -8.76
N LEU A 100 -5.48 33.21 -7.99
CA LEU A 100 -6.66 32.35 -8.00
C LEU A 100 -7.36 32.33 -9.37
N ILE A 101 -7.44 33.47 -10.06
CA ILE A 101 -7.99 33.55 -11.43
C ILE A 101 -7.12 32.75 -12.42
N LEU A 102 -5.80 32.83 -12.29
CA LEU A 102 -4.86 32.08 -13.13
C LEU A 102 -4.92 30.58 -12.83
N TYR A 103 -5.01 30.20 -11.56
CA TYR A 103 -5.18 28.82 -11.14
C TYR A 103 -6.49 28.22 -11.68
N ASP A 104 -7.59 28.99 -11.64
CA ASP A 104 -8.87 28.57 -12.22
C ASP A 104 -8.76 28.29 -13.73
N LYS A 105 -7.98 29.08 -14.47
CA LYS A 105 -7.70 28.82 -15.89
C LYS A 105 -6.82 27.59 -16.09
N LEU A 106 -5.80 27.42 -15.25
CA LEU A 106 -4.91 26.24 -15.27
C LEU A 106 -5.70 24.95 -15.04
N THR A 107 -6.60 24.92 -14.06
CA THR A 107 -7.43 23.73 -13.78
C THR A 107 -8.40 23.36 -14.91
N ALA A 108 -8.71 24.31 -15.80
CA ALA A 108 -9.51 24.07 -16.99
C ALA A 108 -8.69 23.60 -18.20
N ALA A 109 -7.35 23.66 -18.13
CA ALA A 109 -6.47 23.23 -19.20
C ALA A 109 -6.43 21.69 -19.32
N PRO A 110 -6.51 21.13 -20.53
CA PRO A 110 -6.46 19.67 -20.72
C PRO A 110 -5.11 19.06 -20.32
N GLU A 111 -4.03 19.83 -20.40
CA GLU A 111 -2.67 19.44 -20.00
C GLU A 111 -2.56 19.20 -18.48
N TYR A 112 -3.25 20.02 -17.67
CA TYR A 112 -3.27 19.89 -16.21
C TYR A 112 -4.25 18.81 -15.75
N TYR A 113 -3.86 17.54 -15.98
CA TYR A 113 -4.74 16.40 -15.81
C TYR A 113 -5.26 16.20 -14.38
N LEU A 114 -4.55 16.67 -13.35
CA LEU A 114 -4.84 16.37 -11.93
C LEU A 114 -6.28 16.75 -11.56
N TYR A 115 -6.70 17.96 -11.93
CA TYR A 115 -8.03 18.47 -11.62
C TYR A 115 -9.13 17.63 -12.29
N ASN A 116 -8.97 17.33 -13.58
CA ASN A 116 -9.97 16.59 -14.34
C ASN A 116 -10.03 15.11 -13.94
N ALA A 117 -8.90 14.49 -13.61
CA ALA A 117 -8.84 13.12 -13.10
C ALA A 117 -9.56 12.99 -11.75
N GLU A 118 -9.29 13.89 -10.81
CA GLU A 118 -9.98 13.92 -9.52
C GLU A 118 -11.49 14.20 -9.68
N LEU A 119 -11.84 15.18 -10.51
CA LEU A 119 -13.23 15.53 -10.79
C LEU A 119 -13.99 14.37 -11.43
N GLN A 120 -13.35 13.61 -12.32
CA GLN A 120 -13.93 12.42 -12.92
C GLN A 120 -14.27 11.39 -11.83
N ILE A 121 -13.31 11.04 -10.96
CA ILE A 121 -13.54 10.08 -9.88
C ILE A 121 -14.71 10.52 -9.00
N LEU A 122 -14.76 11.81 -8.61
CA LEU A 122 -15.86 12.34 -7.81
C LEU A 122 -17.20 12.30 -8.55
N LYS A 123 -17.24 12.50 -9.86
CA LYS A 123 -18.49 12.37 -10.64
C LYS A 123 -18.97 10.92 -10.71
N ASP A 124 -18.06 10.00 -10.98
CA ASP A 124 -18.37 8.60 -11.23
C ASP A 124 -18.72 7.87 -9.92
N HIS A 125 -18.09 8.25 -8.80
CA HIS A 125 -18.19 7.54 -7.52
C HIS A 125 -18.79 8.34 -6.36
N ALA A 126 -19.22 9.61 -6.53
CA ALA A 126 -19.79 10.40 -5.41
C ALA A 126 -20.93 9.69 -4.63
N PRO A 127 -21.89 9.00 -5.28
CA PRO A 127 -22.93 8.24 -4.56
C PRO A 127 -22.34 7.19 -3.62
N GLU A 128 -21.36 6.44 -4.10
CA GLU A 128 -20.64 5.43 -3.34
C GLU A 128 -19.87 6.07 -2.19
N ILE A 129 -19.03 7.07 -2.50
CA ILE A 129 -18.20 7.79 -1.52
C ILE A 129 -19.07 8.39 -0.40
N ALA A 130 -20.19 9.04 -0.73
CA ALA A 130 -21.09 9.68 0.23
C ALA A 130 -21.66 8.70 1.26
N LEU A 131 -22.03 7.49 0.84
CA LEU A 131 -22.50 6.43 1.73
C LEU A 131 -21.33 5.85 2.55
N ARG A 132 -20.22 5.55 1.87
CA ARG A 132 -19.06 4.86 2.46
C ARG A 132 -18.35 5.68 3.52
N ILE A 133 -18.17 6.99 3.34
CA ILE A 133 -17.45 7.84 4.32
C ILE A 133 -18.15 7.88 5.70
N PHE A 134 -19.47 7.63 5.72
CA PHE A 134 -20.28 7.50 6.94
C PHE A 134 -20.58 6.04 7.35
N GLY A 135 -20.02 5.06 6.63
CA GLY A 135 -20.14 3.63 6.96
C GLY A 135 -21.41 2.94 6.48
N HIS A 136 -22.18 3.57 5.57
CA HIS A 136 -23.38 2.96 4.99
C HIS A 136 -23.04 2.01 3.83
N PRO A 137 -23.86 0.97 3.57
CA PRO A 137 -23.70 0.07 2.43
C PRO A 137 -24.16 0.74 1.13
N THR A 138 -23.55 0.36 0.00
CA THR A 138 -23.84 0.97 -1.32
C THR A 138 -25.14 0.51 -1.96
N THR A 139 -25.64 -0.69 -1.62
CA THR A 139 -26.93 -1.23 -2.10
C THR A 139 -28.15 -0.37 -1.73
N ALA A 140 -28.00 0.57 -0.79
CA ALA A 140 -29.02 1.56 -0.48
C ALA A 140 -29.38 2.47 -1.68
N SER A 141 -28.53 2.57 -2.71
CA SER A 141 -28.83 3.37 -3.89
C SER A 141 -29.84 2.70 -4.85
N GLU A 142 -29.80 1.37 -5.02
CA GLU A 142 -30.61 0.68 -6.04
C GLU A 142 -32.12 0.74 -5.76
N GLN A 143 -32.53 0.70 -4.48
CA GLN A 143 -33.95 0.82 -4.11
C GLN A 143 -34.53 2.23 -4.34
N SER A 144 -33.68 3.25 -4.52
CA SER A 144 -34.12 4.64 -4.72
C SER A 144 -34.32 5.03 -6.19
N PHE A 145 -33.79 4.24 -7.15
CA PHE A 145 -33.89 4.55 -8.58
C PHE A 145 -35.10 3.93 -9.30
N THR A 146 -35.89 3.07 -8.65
CA THR A 146 -37.12 2.49 -9.22
C THR A 146 -38.39 3.20 -8.74
N THR A 147 -38.45 4.54 -8.79
CA THR A 147 -39.73 5.27 -8.72
C THR A 147 -39.67 6.58 -9.53
N SER A 148 -39.55 6.49 -10.86
CA SER A 148 -40.02 7.53 -11.78
C SER A 148 -40.07 7.04 -13.22
N ALA A 149 -40.96 6.10 -13.51
CA ALA A 149 -41.37 5.83 -14.89
C ALA A 149 -42.89 5.66 -14.95
N GLY A 150 -43.54 6.68 -15.50
CA GLY A 150 -44.84 6.61 -16.18
C GLY A 150 -46.04 6.07 -15.39
N GLN A 151 -46.82 6.97 -14.80
CA GLN A 151 -48.26 6.72 -14.68
C GLN A 151 -48.84 6.56 -16.08
N THR A 152 -49.38 5.39 -16.40
CA THR A 152 -50.38 5.23 -17.45
C THR A 152 -51.46 4.32 -16.90
N GLU A 153 -52.68 4.85 -16.87
CA GLU A 153 -53.85 4.22 -16.28
C GLU A 153 -54.39 3.04 -17.11
N GLU A 154 -55.13 2.18 -16.39
CA GLU A 154 -56.18 1.23 -16.81
C GLU A 154 -55.82 -0.27 -17.00
N PRO A 155 -56.76 -1.21 -16.72
CA PRO A 155 -57.79 -1.20 -15.67
C PRO A 155 -57.87 -2.53 -14.88
N LYS A 156 -58.62 -2.45 -13.77
CA LYS A 156 -59.00 -3.53 -12.87
C LYS A 156 -59.70 -4.70 -13.58
N LEU A 157 -59.43 -5.92 -13.10
CA LEU A 157 -60.36 -7.04 -13.17
C LEU A 157 -60.46 -7.68 -11.79
N ASP A 158 -61.66 -7.58 -11.23
CA ASP A 158 -62.17 -8.31 -10.07
C ASP A 158 -62.06 -9.83 -10.29
N GLN A 159 -61.81 -10.60 -9.23
CA GLN A 159 -62.83 -11.48 -8.65
C GLN A 159 -62.32 -12.27 -7.43
N ASP A 160 -63.00 -11.99 -6.32
CA ASP A 160 -63.63 -12.96 -5.41
C ASP A 160 -62.93 -13.52 -4.14
N GLN A 161 -63.41 -12.96 -3.01
CA GLN A 161 -64.10 -13.64 -1.87
C GLN A 161 -63.31 -14.52 -0.87
N VAL A 162 -62.82 -13.90 0.22
CA VAL A 162 -63.34 -13.90 1.64
C VAL A 162 -64.19 -15.12 2.11
N PRO A 163 -64.24 -15.57 3.41
CA PRO A 163 -63.54 -15.18 4.67
C PRO A 163 -62.97 -16.33 5.58
N ASN A 164 -62.20 -15.88 6.59
CA ASN A 164 -61.99 -16.41 7.96
C ASN A 164 -63.05 -17.36 8.58
N GLN A 165 -62.59 -18.30 9.43
CA GLN A 165 -62.96 -18.33 10.86
C GLN A 165 -62.17 -19.34 11.73
N ASP A 166 -61.93 -18.89 12.97
CA ASP A 166 -61.27 -19.52 14.13
C ASP A 166 -61.93 -20.82 14.65
N THR A 167 -61.15 -21.70 15.30
CA THR A 167 -61.17 -21.99 16.77
C THR A 167 -60.60 -23.38 17.17
N LEU A 168 -59.52 -23.33 17.96
CA LEU A 168 -59.21 -24.09 19.21
C LEU A 168 -58.95 -25.64 19.21
N PRO A 169 -58.20 -26.14 20.24
CA PRO A 169 -57.19 -27.20 20.13
C PRO A 169 -57.67 -28.58 20.67
N PRO A 170 -56.85 -29.65 20.59
CA PRO A 170 -56.20 -30.09 21.84
C PRO A 170 -54.85 -30.84 21.72
N GLN A 171 -54.22 -30.95 22.90
CA GLN A 171 -53.44 -32.09 23.42
C GLN A 171 -51.93 -32.23 23.11
N ARG A 172 -51.17 -31.96 24.18
CA ARG A 172 -49.86 -32.54 24.49
C ARG A 172 -49.94 -34.06 24.50
N ASP A 173 -49.02 -34.70 23.81
CA ASP A 173 -48.50 -36.01 24.20
C ASP A 173 -46.98 -35.95 24.30
N ALA A 174 -46.49 -36.47 25.41
CA ALA A 174 -45.08 -36.52 25.78
C ALA A 174 -44.52 -37.90 25.43
N SER A 175 -43.50 -37.96 24.57
CA SER A 175 -42.36 -38.90 24.69
C SER A 175 -41.44 -38.79 23.47
N ALA A 176 -40.14 -39.03 23.73
CA ALA A 176 -38.99 -39.04 22.81
C ALA A 176 -38.20 -37.72 22.69
N SER A 177 -37.39 -37.45 23.71
CA SER A 177 -36.21 -36.58 23.60
C SER A 177 -35.18 -37.25 22.68
N LYS A 178 -35.05 -36.74 21.45
CA LYS A 178 -33.80 -36.80 20.69
C LYS A 178 -33.19 -35.40 20.77
N LYS A 179 -32.02 -35.29 21.38
CA LYS A 179 -31.19 -34.08 21.32
C LYS A 179 -30.78 -33.87 19.87
N GLU A 180 -31.31 -32.83 19.24
CA GLU A 180 -30.82 -32.32 17.96
C GLU A 180 -29.42 -31.72 18.18
N LYS A 181 -28.48 -32.01 17.27
CA LYS A 181 -27.11 -31.46 17.28
C LYS A 181 -27.12 -30.13 16.52
N TRP A 182 -26.28 -29.20 16.97
CA TRP A 182 -26.09 -27.87 16.36
C TRP A 182 -25.62 -28.02 14.90
N GLY A 183 -26.44 -27.54 13.94
CA GLY A 183 -26.25 -27.72 12.50
C GLY A 183 -27.54 -27.94 11.68
N ASP A 184 -28.70 -28.15 12.32
CA ASP A 184 -29.98 -28.32 11.64
C ASP A 184 -30.63 -26.99 11.23
N SER A 185 -31.04 -26.90 9.95
CA SER A 185 -31.54 -25.71 9.22
C SER A 185 -32.80 -25.03 9.76
N LYS A 186 -33.34 -25.50 10.89
CA LYS A 186 -34.55 -24.92 11.50
C LYS A 186 -34.27 -23.90 12.60
N VAL A 187 -33.00 -23.74 13.00
CA VAL A 187 -32.57 -22.66 13.92
C VAL A 187 -31.83 -21.59 13.13
N GLY A 188 -32.57 -20.77 12.38
CA GLY A 188 -31.98 -19.71 11.55
C GLY A 188 -32.93 -18.96 10.62
N ARG A 189 -34.21 -19.34 10.54
CA ARG A 189 -35.17 -18.78 9.58
C ARG A 189 -35.91 -17.50 9.98
N PHE A 190 -35.45 -16.81 11.02
CA PHE A 190 -35.87 -15.45 11.32
C PHE A 190 -34.64 -14.61 11.69
N ASN A 191 -33.88 -14.17 10.69
CA ASN A 191 -32.96 -13.03 10.79
C ASN A 191 -32.76 -12.35 9.42
N GLY A 192 -33.83 -12.31 8.62
CA GLY A 192 -33.93 -11.37 7.51
C GLY A 192 -34.33 -10.01 8.07
N GLY A 193 -33.38 -9.07 8.19
CA GLY A 193 -33.69 -7.64 8.34
C GLY A 193 -33.55 -7.02 9.73
N VAL A 194 -32.55 -7.39 10.52
CA VAL A 194 -32.11 -6.59 11.69
C VAL A 194 -30.58 -6.48 11.68
N ASN A 195 -30.06 -5.66 10.78
CA ASN A 195 -28.74 -5.03 10.87
C ASN A 195 -28.93 -3.51 10.99
N ALA A 196 -29.77 -3.11 11.94
CA ALA A 196 -29.84 -1.75 12.44
C ALA A 196 -29.68 -1.85 13.97
N GLU A 197 -28.53 -1.40 14.45
CA GLU A 197 -28.28 -0.85 15.79
C GLU A 197 -29.21 -1.27 16.95
N GLU A 198 -29.30 -2.55 17.32
CA GLU A 198 -29.90 -2.88 18.62
C GLU A 198 -29.13 -4.02 19.31
N GLY A 199 -28.52 -3.67 20.45
CA GLY A 199 -27.96 -4.63 21.38
C GLY A 199 -26.51 -4.36 21.78
N LEU A 200 -26.26 -3.25 22.50
CA LEU A 200 -25.30 -3.05 23.61
C LEU A 200 -24.98 -1.56 23.87
N ASP A 201 -25.66 -0.64 23.19
CA ASP A 201 -25.89 0.72 23.68
C ASP A 201 -27.41 0.85 23.86
N GLY A 202 -27.92 0.93 25.10
CA GLY A 202 -29.34 1.25 25.28
C GLY A 202 -29.65 2.62 24.67
N ASP A 203 -30.56 2.67 23.70
CA ASP A 203 -31.24 3.88 23.17
C ASP A 203 -30.43 5.19 23.24
N ARG A 204 -29.20 5.20 22.71
CA ARG A 204 -28.44 6.44 22.55
C ARG A 204 -28.56 6.90 21.11
N ALA A 205 -29.49 7.80 20.84
CA ALA A 205 -29.61 8.43 19.52
C ALA A 205 -28.25 8.99 19.06
N ILE A 206 -27.75 8.52 17.91
CA ILE A 206 -26.54 9.01 17.25
C ILE A 206 -26.89 10.30 16.49
N GLY A 207 -26.04 11.30 16.63
CA GLY A 207 -26.19 12.62 16.01
C GLY A 207 -25.80 12.65 14.55
N ALA A 208 -25.83 13.87 13.98
CA ALA A 208 -25.46 14.11 12.59
C ALA A 208 -23.98 13.80 12.34
N GLY A 209 -23.66 13.24 11.18
CA GLY A 209 -22.27 13.12 10.72
C GLY A 209 -21.61 14.48 10.51
N SER A 210 -20.29 14.50 10.42
CA SER A 210 -19.53 15.73 10.08
C SER A 210 -18.61 15.47 8.90
N LEU A 211 -18.65 16.35 7.90
CA LEU A 211 -17.75 16.36 6.75
C LEU A 211 -16.92 17.64 6.79
N VAL A 212 -15.62 17.54 7.00
CA VAL A 212 -14.73 18.71 7.08
C VAL A 212 -13.77 18.71 5.91
N GLU A 213 -13.78 19.77 5.10
CA GLU A 213 -12.82 19.93 4.00
C GLU A 213 -11.65 20.82 4.41
N LEU A 214 -10.43 20.28 4.30
CA LEU A 214 -9.18 20.99 4.58
C LEU A 214 -8.73 21.75 3.32
N GLY A 215 -8.94 23.06 3.28
CA GLY A 215 -8.65 23.90 2.12
C GLY A 215 -9.75 23.78 1.07
N ALA A 216 -10.91 24.32 1.41
CA ALA A 216 -12.15 24.16 0.65
C ALA A 216 -12.12 24.85 -0.73
N GLY A 217 -11.34 25.93 -0.87
CA GLY A 217 -11.22 26.66 -2.13
C GLY A 217 -12.59 27.01 -2.72
N SER A 218 -12.79 26.78 -4.03
CA SER A 218 -14.01 27.17 -4.74
C SER A 218 -15.14 26.14 -4.72
N LEU A 219 -15.02 25.01 -4.00
CA LEU A 219 -15.99 23.89 -3.91
C LEU A 219 -16.44 23.22 -5.23
N LYS A 220 -15.86 23.58 -6.39
CA LYS A 220 -16.27 23.08 -7.72
C LYS A 220 -16.18 21.55 -7.85
N LYS A 221 -15.27 20.92 -7.09
CA LYS A 221 -15.13 19.46 -7.00
C LYS A 221 -16.06 18.88 -5.93
N THR A 222 -16.01 19.47 -4.74
CA THR A 222 -16.74 19.04 -3.54
C THR A 222 -18.24 18.98 -3.76
N ILE A 223 -18.80 19.86 -4.61
CA ILE A 223 -20.23 19.89 -4.94
C ILE A 223 -20.78 18.54 -5.43
N HIS A 224 -19.97 17.75 -6.16
CA HIS A 224 -20.39 16.42 -6.62
C HIS A 224 -20.64 15.47 -5.45
N LEU A 225 -19.78 15.52 -4.43
CA LEU A 225 -19.94 14.77 -3.21
C LEU A 225 -21.11 15.32 -2.35
N LEU A 226 -21.22 16.65 -2.20
CA LEU A 226 -22.31 17.27 -1.42
C LEU A 226 -23.69 16.91 -1.97
N ARG A 227 -23.85 16.90 -3.30
CA ARG A 227 -25.08 16.47 -3.98
C ARG A 227 -25.41 15.01 -3.71
N ALA A 228 -24.41 14.15 -3.55
CA ALA A 228 -24.60 12.75 -3.22
C ALA A 228 -24.96 12.52 -1.74
N LEU A 229 -24.64 13.44 -0.82
CA LEU A 229 -25.03 13.33 0.59
C LEU A 229 -26.55 13.32 0.81
N LYS A 230 -27.35 13.74 -0.18
CA LYS A 230 -28.81 13.58 -0.14
C LYS A 230 -29.27 12.12 -0.02
N LEU A 231 -28.40 11.16 -0.37
CA LEU A 231 -28.64 9.72 -0.26
C LEU A 231 -28.61 9.23 1.20
N LEU A 232 -28.06 10.01 2.13
CA LEU A 232 -28.08 9.67 3.55
C LEU A 232 -29.52 9.64 4.09
N HIS A 233 -29.75 8.70 5.00
CA HIS A 233 -31.02 8.59 5.73
C HIS A 233 -31.24 9.81 6.62
N ALA A 234 -32.49 10.25 6.73
CA ALA A 234 -32.85 11.35 7.63
C ALA A 234 -32.75 10.89 9.09
N LEU A 235 -32.32 11.78 9.99
CA LEU A 235 -32.29 11.47 11.42
C LEU A 235 -33.71 11.38 12.00
N PRO A 236 -33.99 10.40 12.89
CA PRO A 236 -35.31 10.26 13.52
C PRO A 236 -35.77 11.50 14.30
N ALA A 237 -34.82 12.23 14.91
CA ALA A 237 -35.08 13.44 15.70
C ALA A 237 -35.27 14.72 14.86
N GLY A 238 -35.15 14.63 13.52
CA GLY A 238 -35.14 15.78 12.62
C GLY A 238 -33.79 16.52 12.60
N GLY A 239 -33.62 17.42 11.63
CA GLY A 239 -32.36 18.16 11.40
C GLY A 239 -31.44 17.50 10.36
N PRO A 240 -30.25 18.07 10.11
CA PRO A 240 -29.31 17.55 9.12
C PRO A 240 -28.82 16.15 9.45
N SER A 241 -28.75 15.28 8.44
CA SER A 241 -28.04 14.00 8.53
C SER A 241 -26.54 14.20 8.65
N VAL A 242 -26.03 15.30 8.10
CA VAL A 242 -24.60 15.64 8.08
C VAL A 242 -24.40 17.15 8.12
N HIS A 243 -23.36 17.61 8.82
CA HIS A 243 -22.87 18.97 8.76
C HIS A 243 -21.58 19.02 7.94
N TYR A 244 -21.59 19.81 6.87
CA TYR A 244 -20.43 20.17 6.08
C TYR A 244 -19.72 21.40 6.68
N TYR A 245 -18.39 21.34 6.75
CA TYR A 245 -17.51 22.40 7.24
C TYR A 245 -16.42 22.67 6.20
N ALA A 246 -16.48 23.83 5.56
CA ALA A 246 -15.40 24.34 4.71
C ALA A 246 -14.36 25.04 5.60
N LEU A 247 -13.13 24.51 5.68
CA LEU A 247 -12.03 25.14 6.41
C LEU A 247 -11.12 25.88 5.41
N ASP A 248 -10.96 27.18 5.62
CA ASP A 248 -10.11 28.01 4.77
C ASP A 248 -9.48 29.20 5.52
N LEU A 249 -8.43 29.79 4.92
CA LEU A 249 -7.67 30.92 5.46
C LEU A 249 -8.33 32.27 5.16
N ASP A 250 -9.13 32.37 4.10
CA ASP A 250 -9.79 33.60 3.68
C ASP A 250 -11.29 33.60 4.08
N LYS A 251 -11.64 34.47 5.03
CA LYS A 251 -13.01 34.62 5.51
C LYS A 251 -13.98 35.11 4.42
N ALA A 252 -13.57 36.07 3.61
CA ALA A 252 -14.45 36.69 2.61
C ALA A 252 -14.81 35.68 1.51
N GLU A 253 -13.81 34.95 1.03
CA GLU A 253 -14.00 33.89 0.04
C GLU A 253 -14.80 32.72 0.59
N LEU A 254 -14.55 32.33 1.85
CA LEU A 254 -15.33 31.31 2.55
C LEU A 254 -16.82 31.70 2.63
N GLU A 255 -17.12 32.92 3.08
CA GLU A 255 -18.52 33.41 3.15
C GLU A 255 -19.19 33.50 1.78
N ARG A 256 -18.46 33.97 0.74
CA ARG A 256 -18.95 34.04 -0.64
C ARG A 256 -19.30 32.64 -1.15
N THR A 257 -18.39 31.71 -0.98
CA THR A 257 -18.52 30.33 -1.47
C THR A 257 -19.68 29.58 -0.80
N LEU A 258 -19.91 29.80 0.50
CA LEU A 258 -21.07 29.22 1.20
C LEU A 258 -22.40 29.84 0.75
N ARG A 259 -22.44 31.15 0.46
CA ARG A 259 -23.63 31.82 -0.11
C ARG A 259 -23.97 31.24 -1.49
N ASP A 260 -22.98 31.14 -2.37
CA ASP A 260 -23.14 30.62 -3.72
C ASP A 260 -23.63 29.15 -3.70
N LEU A 261 -23.04 28.33 -2.82
CA LEU A 261 -23.46 26.95 -2.60
C LEU A 261 -24.95 26.86 -2.20
N ARG A 262 -25.37 27.68 -1.23
CA ARG A 262 -26.77 27.68 -0.76
C ARG A 262 -27.72 28.14 -1.86
N GLU A 263 -27.37 29.20 -2.59
CA GLU A 263 -28.20 29.73 -3.67
C GLU A 263 -28.43 28.69 -4.78
N GLN A 264 -27.41 27.87 -5.07
CA GLN A 264 -27.47 26.86 -6.11
C GLN A 264 -28.20 25.57 -5.70
N GLU A 265 -28.05 25.12 -4.44
CA GLU A 265 -28.48 23.77 -4.02
C GLU A 265 -29.64 23.73 -3.02
N ALA A 266 -30.06 24.87 -2.45
CA ALA A 266 -31.19 24.92 -1.53
C ALA A 266 -32.52 24.68 -2.25
N ILE A 267 -33.40 23.89 -1.63
CA ILE A 267 -34.75 23.59 -2.14
C ILE A 267 -35.82 24.09 -1.16
N SER A 268 -37.11 23.80 -1.43
CA SER A 268 -38.24 24.30 -0.64
C SER A 268 -38.16 23.97 0.86
N GLY A 269 -37.45 22.90 1.25
CA GLY A 269 -37.23 22.52 2.66
C GLY A 269 -36.12 23.31 3.39
N ASP A 270 -35.38 24.19 2.71
CA ASP A 270 -34.19 24.87 3.25
C ASP A 270 -34.41 26.37 3.57
N GLN A 271 -35.66 26.86 3.43
CA GLN A 271 -35.96 28.30 3.38
C GLN A 271 -35.52 29.08 4.63
N ASP A 272 -35.55 28.45 5.80
CA ASP A 272 -35.31 29.10 7.10
C ASP A 272 -34.02 28.63 7.80
N ALA A 273 -33.13 27.89 7.11
CA ALA A 273 -31.86 27.43 7.68
C ALA A 273 -30.67 27.51 6.69
N TRP A 274 -29.45 27.45 7.24
CA TRP A 274 -28.21 27.23 6.46
C TRP A 274 -28.04 25.74 6.15
N THR A 275 -28.95 25.24 5.34
CA THR A 275 -29.00 23.85 4.88
C THR A 275 -29.20 23.77 3.36
N ILE A 276 -28.87 22.61 2.79
CA ILE A 276 -29.18 22.25 1.41
C ILE A 276 -29.81 20.86 1.34
N HIS A 277 -30.41 20.54 0.20
CA HIS A 277 -31.05 19.25 -0.10
C HIS A 277 -32.18 18.86 0.87
N GLY A 278 -33.00 19.84 1.25
CA GLY A 278 -34.21 19.60 2.06
C GLY A 278 -33.90 19.41 3.53
N GLY A 279 -32.95 20.18 4.05
CA GLY A 279 -32.53 20.15 5.45
C GLY A 279 -31.52 19.06 5.77
N LYS A 280 -31.17 18.19 4.83
CA LYS A 280 -30.30 17.02 5.07
C LYS A 280 -28.83 17.36 5.30
N VAL A 281 -28.33 18.43 4.68
CA VAL A 281 -26.93 18.84 4.80
C VAL A 281 -26.88 20.25 5.38
N GLY A 282 -26.34 20.39 6.59
CA GLY A 282 -26.04 21.69 7.16
C GLY A 282 -24.71 22.20 6.62
N ILE A 283 -24.61 23.49 6.27
CA ILE A 283 -23.40 24.08 5.68
C ILE A 283 -22.78 25.10 6.64
N ASN A 284 -21.47 25.00 6.88
CA ASN A 284 -20.73 25.82 7.84
C ASN A 284 -19.34 26.16 7.31
N GLY A 285 -18.75 27.25 7.81
CA GLY A 285 -17.36 27.64 7.56
C GLY A 285 -16.52 27.62 8.81
N LEU A 286 -15.25 27.25 8.68
CA LEU A 286 -14.21 27.36 9.70
C LEU A 286 -13.11 28.29 9.18
N TRP A 287 -12.99 29.48 9.75
CA TRP A 287 -11.92 30.41 9.38
C TRP A 287 -10.71 30.17 10.29
N ALA A 288 -9.72 29.43 9.76
CA ALA A 288 -8.58 28.93 10.53
C ALA A 288 -7.46 28.36 9.63
N THR A 289 -6.26 28.18 10.18
CA THR A 289 -5.25 27.30 9.59
C THR A 289 -5.65 25.83 9.75
N TYR A 290 -4.99 24.93 9.01
CA TYR A 290 -5.20 23.48 9.17
C TYR A 290 -4.98 23.04 10.62
N ASP A 291 -3.86 23.44 11.23
CA ASP A 291 -3.55 23.08 12.62
C ASP A 291 -4.59 23.58 13.61
N ALA A 292 -5.02 24.83 13.50
CA ALA A 292 -6.00 25.42 14.41
C ALA A 292 -7.39 24.77 14.26
N GLY A 293 -7.83 24.51 13.02
CA GLY A 293 -9.10 23.83 12.79
C GLY A 293 -9.07 22.37 13.24
N LEU A 294 -7.98 21.64 12.98
CA LEU A 294 -7.81 20.27 13.45
C LEU A 294 -7.73 20.17 14.98
N ASP A 295 -7.10 21.13 15.64
CA ASP A 295 -7.07 21.24 17.11
C ASP A 295 -8.47 21.51 17.68
N PHE A 296 -9.22 22.44 17.08
CA PHE A 296 -10.63 22.68 17.44
C PHE A 296 -11.49 21.42 17.31
N ILE A 297 -11.32 20.69 16.20
CA ILE A 297 -12.01 19.42 15.91
C ILE A 297 -11.64 18.34 16.94
N GLY A 298 -10.36 18.24 17.30
CA GLY A 298 -9.84 17.31 18.31
C GLY A 298 -10.36 17.58 19.71
N LYS A 299 -10.53 18.86 20.07
CA LYS A 299 -11.09 19.31 21.35
C LYS A 299 -12.61 19.24 21.44
N GLY A 300 -13.27 18.61 20.46
CA GLY A 300 -14.73 18.42 20.46
C GLY A 300 -15.53 19.61 19.92
N GLY A 301 -14.91 20.51 19.15
CA GLY A 301 -15.56 21.71 18.62
C GLY A 301 -16.78 21.46 17.71
N LEU A 302 -16.92 20.26 17.16
CA LEU A 302 -18.06 19.85 16.33
C LEU A 302 -19.25 19.29 17.13
N HIS A 303 -19.04 18.99 18.43
CA HIS A 303 -20.00 18.26 19.26
C HIS A 303 -21.38 18.93 19.29
N ALA A 304 -21.41 20.22 19.61
CA ALA A 304 -22.65 20.98 19.79
C ALA A 304 -23.57 20.96 18.55
N HIS A 305 -23.00 21.00 17.35
CA HIS A 305 -23.77 20.94 16.11
C HIS A 305 -24.23 19.51 15.81
N SER A 306 -23.33 18.53 15.93
CA SER A 306 -23.63 17.12 15.68
C SER A 306 -24.74 16.58 16.61
N THR A 307 -24.82 17.07 17.85
CA THR A 307 -25.82 16.66 18.83
C THR A 307 -27.02 17.61 18.99
N ALA A 308 -27.12 18.65 18.15
CA ALA A 308 -28.13 19.71 18.29
C ALA A 308 -29.58 19.18 18.28
N ALA A 309 -29.84 18.04 17.66
CA ALA A 309 -31.14 17.37 17.62
C ALA A 309 -31.44 16.49 18.86
N GLY A 310 -30.70 16.67 19.97
CA GLY A 310 -30.89 15.89 21.21
C GLY A 310 -30.21 14.53 21.22
N ALA A 311 -29.28 14.29 20.30
CA ALA A 311 -28.47 13.07 20.25
C ALA A 311 -27.47 13.02 21.42
N GLN A 312 -27.16 11.82 21.89
CA GLN A 312 -26.24 11.62 23.02
C GLN A 312 -24.79 11.38 22.59
N LYS A 313 -24.59 10.91 21.36
CA LYS A 313 -23.28 10.69 20.75
C LYS A 313 -23.23 11.42 19.41
N GLU A 314 -22.06 11.93 19.05
CA GLU A 314 -21.86 12.50 17.72
C GLU A 314 -21.92 11.42 16.63
N GLY A 315 -22.34 11.82 15.43
CA GLY A 315 -22.18 11.00 14.24
C GLY A 315 -20.72 10.85 13.82
N ARG A 316 -20.49 9.97 12.84
CA ARG A 316 -19.15 9.73 12.28
C ARG A 316 -18.61 10.99 11.61
N ARG A 317 -17.29 11.20 11.71
CA ARG A 317 -16.57 12.31 11.07
C ARG A 317 -15.80 11.81 9.86
N CYS A 318 -15.82 12.58 8.78
CA CYS A 318 -14.96 12.42 7.62
C CYS A 318 -14.17 13.71 7.39
N LEU A 319 -12.84 13.60 7.30
CA LEU A 319 -11.97 14.70 6.88
C LEU A 319 -11.66 14.56 5.37
N LEU A 320 -11.80 15.62 4.60
CA LEU A 320 -11.50 15.65 3.17
C LEU A 320 -10.20 16.41 2.93
N TRP A 321 -9.28 15.81 2.17
CA TRP A 321 -8.06 16.46 1.73
C TRP A 321 -7.84 16.21 0.23
N LEU A 322 -8.35 17.15 -0.57
CA LEU A 322 -8.47 17.04 -2.02
C LEU A 322 -7.33 17.79 -2.76
N GLY A 323 -7.26 17.60 -4.08
CA GLY A 323 -6.34 18.28 -5.00
C GLY A 323 -4.88 17.79 -4.97
N SER A 324 -4.60 16.63 -4.37
CA SER A 324 -3.25 16.13 -4.13
C SER A 324 -2.38 17.13 -3.35
N SER A 325 -3.02 17.92 -2.49
CA SER A 325 -2.37 18.92 -1.61
C SER A 325 -1.33 18.28 -0.68
N ILE A 326 -1.50 17.00 -0.38
CA ILE A 326 -0.49 16.19 0.33
C ILE A 326 0.85 16.13 -0.41
N GLY A 327 0.84 16.29 -1.73
CA GLY A 327 2.03 16.36 -2.57
C GLY A 327 2.82 17.66 -2.38
N ASN A 328 2.29 18.68 -1.70
CA ASN A 328 3.06 19.89 -1.40
C ASN A 328 3.97 19.71 -0.16
N PHE A 329 3.83 18.58 0.53
CA PHE A 329 4.67 18.19 1.64
C PHE A 329 5.70 17.18 1.15
N ASP A 330 6.93 17.26 1.68
CA ASP A 330 7.82 16.11 1.59
C ASP A 330 7.16 14.89 2.28
N ARG A 331 7.62 13.68 1.93
CA ARG A 331 6.94 12.45 2.37
C ARG A 331 6.92 12.28 3.88
N LYS A 332 7.96 12.75 4.58
CA LYS A 332 8.03 12.69 6.04
C LYS A 332 7.01 13.65 6.65
N SER A 333 7.01 14.90 6.21
CA SER A 333 6.09 15.92 6.69
C SER A 333 4.63 15.54 6.42
N ALA A 334 4.32 14.95 5.26
CA ALA A 334 3.01 14.39 4.95
C ALA A 334 2.61 13.27 5.94
N ALA A 335 3.53 12.35 6.23
CA ALA A 335 3.32 11.23 7.14
C ALA A 335 3.08 11.71 8.58
N GLU A 336 3.85 12.70 9.03
CA GLU A 336 3.72 13.31 10.36
C GLU A 336 2.41 14.10 10.49
N PHE A 337 2.01 14.84 9.46
CA PHE A 337 0.74 15.54 9.43
C PHE A 337 -0.45 14.57 9.55
N LEU A 338 -0.45 13.48 8.77
CA LEU A 338 -1.47 12.44 8.87
C LEU A 338 -1.46 11.75 10.23
N ALA A 339 -0.28 11.41 10.77
CA ALA A 339 -0.16 10.77 12.08
C ALA A 339 -0.68 11.66 13.21
N LYS A 340 -0.37 12.97 13.17
CA LYS A 340 -0.88 13.97 14.12
C LYS A 340 -2.41 14.09 13.99
N THR A 341 -2.91 14.24 12.77
CA THR A 341 -4.36 14.33 12.48
C THR A 341 -5.12 13.11 12.99
N ALA A 342 -4.62 11.91 12.70
CA ALA A 342 -5.20 10.67 13.18
C ALA A 342 -5.20 10.63 14.71
N ARG A 343 -4.09 10.98 15.37
CA ARG A 343 -3.98 10.95 16.83
C ARG A 343 -4.92 11.92 17.53
N ASP A 344 -4.91 13.18 17.09
CA ASP A 344 -5.42 14.31 17.86
C ASP A 344 -6.83 14.74 17.41
N SER A 345 -7.20 14.47 16.15
CA SER A 345 -8.43 15.02 15.54
C SER A 345 -9.43 13.96 15.05
N MET A 346 -9.08 12.67 15.10
CA MET A 346 -9.95 11.56 14.70
C MET A 346 -10.26 10.63 15.88
N ARG A 347 -11.45 10.05 15.90
CA ARG A 347 -11.85 8.97 16.83
C ARG A 347 -11.82 7.62 16.10
N PRO A 348 -11.76 6.48 16.82
CA PRO A 348 -11.95 5.18 16.19
C PRO A 348 -13.23 5.14 15.34
N GLY A 349 -13.10 4.70 14.09
CA GLY A 349 -14.18 4.66 13.10
C GLY A 349 -14.41 5.96 12.30
N ASP A 350 -13.76 7.08 12.66
CA ASP A 350 -13.75 8.27 11.81
C ASP A 350 -12.88 8.03 10.56
N THR A 351 -13.22 8.71 9.46
CA THR A 351 -12.63 8.49 8.14
C THR A 351 -11.89 9.72 7.62
N MET A 352 -11.03 9.51 6.63
CA MET A 352 -10.42 10.56 5.86
C MET A 352 -10.40 10.18 4.37
N LEU A 353 -10.79 11.12 3.51
CA LEU A 353 -10.72 10.98 2.06
C LEU A 353 -9.53 11.79 1.54
N ILE A 354 -8.53 11.11 0.99
CA ILE A 354 -7.25 11.70 0.62
C ILE A 354 -7.02 11.48 -0.87
N SER A 355 -6.90 12.57 -1.60
CA SER A 355 -6.53 12.55 -3.01
C SER A 355 -5.01 12.52 -3.18
N ILE A 356 -4.51 11.67 -4.08
CA ILE A 356 -3.08 11.47 -4.31
C ILE A 356 -2.84 11.31 -5.81
N ASP A 357 -2.03 12.21 -6.36
CA ASP A 357 -1.48 12.09 -7.71
C ASP A 357 -0.40 10.99 -7.75
N ARG A 358 -0.54 10.07 -8.70
CA ARG A 358 0.39 8.94 -8.79
C ARG A 358 1.70 9.36 -9.45
N ARG A 359 2.72 8.53 -9.28
CA ARG A 359 3.91 8.60 -10.15
C ARG A 359 3.51 8.24 -11.58
N ASN A 360 3.33 9.28 -12.40
CA ASN A 360 2.93 9.17 -13.80
C ASN A 360 4.14 9.26 -14.75
N LYS A 361 3.90 9.11 -16.05
CA LYS A 361 4.95 9.24 -17.06
C LYS A 361 5.59 10.63 -16.96
N PRO A 362 6.94 10.74 -17.00
CA PRO A 362 7.63 12.02 -16.90
C PRO A 362 7.11 13.10 -17.85
N ALA A 363 6.78 12.72 -19.09
CA ALA A 363 6.26 13.65 -20.10
C ALA A 363 4.88 14.22 -19.74
N ASP A 364 4.00 13.39 -19.16
CA ASP A 364 2.65 13.82 -18.78
C ASP A 364 2.71 14.78 -17.59
N VAL A 365 3.60 14.51 -16.62
CA VAL A 365 3.83 15.41 -15.47
C VAL A 365 4.47 16.72 -15.95
N ALA A 366 5.51 16.65 -16.79
CA ALA A 366 6.15 17.85 -17.33
C ALA A 366 5.14 18.73 -18.10
N LEU A 367 4.26 18.13 -18.92
CA LEU A 367 3.23 18.86 -19.66
C LEU A 367 2.21 19.52 -18.73
N ALA A 368 1.84 18.87 -17.62
CA ALA A 368 0.90 19.42 -16.65
C ALA A 368 1.44 20.69 -15.97
N TYR A 369 2.74 20.75 -15.67
CA TYR A 369 3.35 21.87 -14.96
C TYR A 369 4.11 22.85 -15.88
N ASN A 370 4.26 22.53 -17.16
CA ASN A 370 4.87 23.40 -18.14
C ASN A 370 4.05 23.36 -19.44
N ASP A 371 2.80 23.83 -19.31
CA ASP A 371 1.83 23.80 -20.39
C ASP A 371 2.23 24.74 -21.55
N PRO A 372 1.98 24.36 -22.82
CA PRO A 372 2.38 25.17 -23.97
C PRO A 372 1.69 26.53 -24.04
N ALA A 373 0.51 26.69 -23.41
CA ALA A 373 -0.21 27.95 -23.33
C ALA A 373 0.44 28.93 -22.34
N GLY A 374 1.33 28.45 -21.47
CA GLY A 374 2.05 29.23 -20.47
C GLY A 374 1.21 29.61 -19.26
N LEU A 375 0.10 28.94 -19.00
CA LEU A 375 -0.78 29.22 -17.86
C LEU A 375 -0.08 28.97 -16.52
N THR A 376 0.67 27.87 -16.40
CA THR A 376 1.47 27.55 -15.22
C THR A 376 2.58 28.56 -15.01
N ARG A 377 3.28 28.93 -16.09
CA ARG A 377 4.29 30.00 -16.03
C ARG A 377 3.67 31.30 -15.54
N ASP A 378 2.54 31.71 -16.10
CA ASP A 378 1.90 32.98 -15.73
C ASP A 378 1.40 32.95 -14.27
N PHE A 379 0.86 31.82 -13.81
CA PHE A 379 0.49 31.58 -12.41
C PHE A 379 1.68 31.68 -11.45
N ILE A 380 2.79 30.98 -11.75
CA ILE A 380 4.00 31.01 -10.92
C ILE A 380 4.62 32.41 -10.92
N MET A 381 4.71 33.07 -12.08
CA MET A 381 5.32 34.40 -12.19
C MET A 381 4.49 35.50 -11.50
N ASN A 382 3.16 35.37 -11.42
CA ASN A 382 2.32 36.26 -10.62
C ASN A 382 2.72 36.26 -9.13
N GLY A 383 3.22 35.14 -8.62
CA GLY A 383 3.74 35.04 -7.25
C GLY A 383 4.82 36.07 -6.92
N LEU A 384 5.69 36.43 -7.86
CA LEU A 384 6.71 37.47 -7.66
C LEU A 384 6.10 38.86 -7.54
N GLU A 385 5.00 39.13 -8.26
CA GLU A 385 4.29 40.41 -8.14
C GLU A 385 3.58 40.52 -6.80
N HIS A 386 3.00 39.42 -6.32
CA HIS A 386 2.39 39.38 -4.98
C HIS A 386 3.45 39.52 -3.88
N ALA A 387 4.58 38.80 -3.99
CA ALA A 387 5.70 38.96 -3.08
C ALA A 387 6.23 40.41 -3.07
N ASP A 388 6.32 41.06 -4.24
CA ASP A 388 6.69 42.47 -4.32
C ASP A 388 5.72 43.37 -3.55
N ARG A 389 4.40 43.17 -3.74
CA ARG A 389 3.36 43.90 -3.00
C ARG A 389 3.51 43.73 -1.49
N ALA A 390 3.69 42.50 -1.00
CA ALA A 390 3.94 42.22 0.42
C ALA A 390 5.23 42.87 0.95
N LEU A 391 6.22 43.07 0.07
CA LEU A 391 7.47 43.76 0.40
C LEU A 391 7.40 45.29 0.31
N GLY A 392 6.29 45.87 -0.19
CA GLY A 392 6.08 47.31 -0.33
C GLY A 392 6.07 47.84 -1.77
N GLY A 393 6.01 46.96 -2.77
CA GLY A 393 5.70 47.25 -4.17
C GLY A 393 6.83 47.84 -5.02
N ASN A 394 8.09 47.73 -4.57
CA ASN A 394 9.28 48.26 -5.28
C ASN A 394 10.56 47.46 -4.98
N ALA A 395 10.46 46.23 -4.49
CA ALA A 395 11.58 45.39 -4.07
C ALA A 395 11.98 44.36 -5.14
N ILE A 396 11.01 43.70 -5.77
CA ILE A 396 11.21 42.60 -6.73
C ILE A 396 10.70 43.03 -8.12
N ASP A 397 11.58 42.93 -9.12
CA ASP A 397 11.21 43.13 -10.53
C ASP A 397 11.05 41.77 -11.21
N HIS A 398 9.81 41.30 -11.39
CA HIS A 398 9.51 39.99 -11.97
C HIS A 398 10.15 39.79 -13.36
N ARG A 399 10.39 40.87 -14.12
CA ARG A 399 10.99 40.82 -15.45
C ARG A 399 12.46 40.41 -15.42
N LYS A 400 13.10 40.37 -14.24
CA LYS A 400 14.48 39.86 -14.06
C LYS A 400 14.51 38.35 -13.80
N PHE A 401 13.36 37.71 -13.67
CA PHE A 401 13.24 36.27 -13.45
C PHE A 401 12.57 35.59 -14.64
N GLU A 402 12.72 34.28 -14.69
CA GLU A 402 11.94 33.39 -15.56
C GLU A 402 11.55 32.13 -14.78
N TYR A 403 10.49 31.47 -15.25
CA TYR A 403 10.07 30.17 -14.75
C TYR A 403 11.05 29.09 -15.21
N PHE A 404 11.51 28.27 -14.27
CA PHE A 404 12.33 27.11 -14.54
C PHE A 404 11.79 25.93 -13.75
N ASP A 405 11.65 24.78 -14.40
CA ASP A 405 11.05 23.60 -13.78
C ASP A 405 11.78 22.32 -14.17
N ARG A 406 11.55 21.26 -13.40
CA ARG A 406 11.91 19.90 -13.80
C ARG A 406 11.01 18.87 -13.12
N TYR A 407 10.88 17.72 -13.76
CA TYR A 407 10.38 16.52 -13.11
C TYR A 407 11.53 15.62 -12.68
N ASN A 408 11.75 15.51 -11.36
CA ASN A 408 12.70 14.57 -10.79
C ASN A 408 12.05 13.18 -10.71
N ALA A 409 12.13 12.40 -11.78
CA ALA A 409 11.49 11.08 -11.88
C ALA A 409 11.95 10.10 -10.79
N ARG A 410 13.20 10.22 -10.34
CA ARG A 410 13.76 9.37 -9.29
C ARG A 410 13.08 9.65 -7.95
N GLU A 411 13.07 10.92 -7.53
CA GLU A 411 12.41 11.31 -6.28
C GLU A 411 10.88 11.39 -6.42
N GLY A 412 10.35 11.26 -7.65
CA GLY A 412 8.93 11.26 -7.97
C GLY A 412 8.27 12.58 -7.61
N ARG A 413 8.85 13.71 -8.02
CA ARG A 413 8.29 15.03 -7.74
C ARG A 413 8.57 16.00 -8.88
N HIS A 414 7.62 16.90 -9.11
CA HIS A 414 7.85 18.10 -9.91
C HIS A 414 8.46 19.18 -9.03
N GLU A 415 9.38 19.98 -9.57
CA GLU A 415 10.10 21.04 -8.87
C GLU A 415 10.03 22.33 -9.70
N SER A 416 9.60 23.43 -9.07
CA SER A 416 9.44 24.76 -9.67
C SER A 416 10.40 25.78 -9.06
N TYR A 417 10.99 26.62 -9.90
CA TYR A 417 11.97 27.63 -9.51
C TYR A 417 11.74 28.96 -10.24
N TYR A 418 12.16 30.05 -9.60
CA TYR A 418 12.48 31.29 -10.29
C TYR A 418 13.97 31.33 -10.61
N ARG A 419 14.32 31.43 -11.89
CA ARG A 419 15.72 31.61 -12.33
C ARG A 419 16.00 33.07 -12.64
N ALA A 420 17.06 33.62 -12.04
CA ALA A 420 17.47 35.00 -12.28
C ALA A 420 18.16 35.14 -13.65
N LYS A 421 17.63 36.00 -14.53
CA LYS A 421 18.20 36.24 -15.87
C LYS A 421 19.48 37.09 -15.86
N GLN A 422 19.68 37.84 -14.77
CA GLN A 422 20.83 38.73 -14.57
C GLN A 422 21.12 38.90 -13.08
N ALA A 423 22.38 39.15 -12.74
CA ALA A 423 22.75 39.51 -11.38
C ALA A 423 22.12 40.85 -10.98
N HIS A 424 21.53 40.92 -9.78
CA HIS A 424 20.89 42.13 -9.26
C HIS A 424 20.75 42.08 -7.73
N GLU A 425 20.33 43.21 -7.15
CA GLU A 425 20.07 43.35 -5.73
C GLU A 425 18.58 43.58 -5.48
N ILE A 426 18.03 42.90 -4.47
CA ILE A 426 16.69 43.14 -3.93
C ILE A 426 16.85 44.01 -2.67
N ARG A 427 16.22 45.19 -2.66
CA ARG A 427 16.24 46.13 -1.54
C ARG A 427 14.88 46.16 -0.86
N ILE A 428 14.84 45.72 0.40
CA ILE A 428 13.61 45.64 1.19
C ILE A 428 13.68 46.69 2.28
N ALA A 429 12.62 47.49 2.42
CA ALA A 429 12.53 48.48 3.48
C ALA A 429 12.65 47.81 4.87
N GLY A 430 13.61 48.28 5.68
CA GLY A 430 13.90 47.74 7.02
C GLY A 430 15.12 46.82 7.09
N LEU A 431 15.66 46.34 5.96
CA LEU A 431 16.94 45.61 5.92
C LEU A 431 18.10 46.58 5.65
N THR A 432 19.21 46.42 6.38
CA THR A 432 20.42 47.25 6.22
C THR A 432 21.27 46.86 5.02
N GLU A 433 21.30 45.57 4.68
CA GLU A 433 22.07 45.01 3.57
C GLU A 433 21.13 44.57 2.43
N PRO A 434 21.44 44.86 1.15
CA PRO A 434 20.68 44.34 0.03
C PRO A 434 20.86 42.83 -0.11
N ILE A 435 19.81 42.13 -0.53
CA ILE A 435 19.89 40.70 -0.85
C ILE A 435 20.44 40.56 -2.26
N LYS A 436 21.59 39.90 -2.40
CA LYS A 436 22.23 39.65 -3.70
C LYS A 436 21.64 38.41 -4.35
N ILE A 437 21.30 38.57 -5.62
CA ILE A 437 20.86 37.49 -6.51
C ILE A 437 21.86 37.44 -7.67
N GLU A 438 22.53 36.31 -7.83
CA GLU A 438 23.47 36.07 -8.92
C GLU A 438 22.73 35.72 -10.22
N LYS A 439 23.41 35.88 -11.36
CA LYS A 439 22.86 35.40 -12.64
C LYS A 439 22.71 33.88 -12.59
N ASP A 440 21.60 33.38 -13.12
CA ASP A 440 21.22 31.97 -13.17
C ASP A 440 20.94 31.33 -11.79
N GLU A 441 20.95 32.13 -10.72
CA GLU A 441 20.58 31.67 -9.38
C GLU A 441 19.11 31.23 -9.34
N LEU A 442 18.86 30.08 -8.71
CA LEU A 442 17.54 29.51 -8.51
C LEU A 442 16.98 29.89 -7.13
N ILE A 443 15.74 30.34 -7.12
CA ILE A 443 14.90 30.49 -5.92
C ILE A 443 13.84 29.39 -5.99
N HIS A 444 13.88 28.45 -5.06
CA HIS A 444 12.89 27.36 -5.03
C HIS A 444 11.51 27.91 -4.64
N MET A 445 10.51 27.53 -5.44
CA MET A 445 9.13 27.97 -5.27
C MET A 445 8.29 26.85 -4.63
N GLU A 446 8.16 25.73 -5.32
CA GLU A 446 7.33 24.62 -4.87
C GLU A 446 7.88 23.28 -5.36
N ALA A 447 7.51 22.22 -4.64
CA ALA A 447 7.67 20.86 -5.09
C ALA A 447 6.32 20.14 -4.99
N SER A 448 5.97 19.40 -6.03
CA SER A 448 4.76 18.57 -6.06
C SER A 448 5.13 17.10 -6.12
N TYR A 449 5.13 16.45 -4.95
CA TYR A 449 5.40 15.04 -4.76
C TYR A 449 4.28 14.16 -5.29
N LYS A 450 4.70 13.11 -6.00
CA LYS A 450 3.88 12.06 -6.58
C LYS A 450 4.17 10.77 -5.83
N PHE A 451 3.15 9.95 -5.62
CA PHE A 451 3.28 8.75 -4.80
C PHE A 451 3.05 7.49 -5.65
N GLY A 452 3.96 6.52 -5.54
CA GLY A 452 3.67 5.14 -5.93
C GLY A 452 2.68 4.49 -4.95
N GLU A 453 2.07 3.38 -5.34
CA GLU A 453 1.16 2.60 -4.48
C GLU A 453 1.86 2.19 -3.19
N ARG A 454 3.11 1.72 -3.27
CA ARG A 454 3.92 1.37 -2.10
C ARG A 454 4.11 2.56 -1.15
N GLU A 455 4.42 3.72 -1.71
CA GLU A 455 4.69 4.93 -0.94
C GLU A 455 3.44 5.41 -0.21
N ALA A 456 2.28 5.37 -0.88
CA ALA A 456 0.98 5.70 -0.27
C ALA A 456 0.60 4.71 0.85
N LEU A 457 0.79 3.40 0.65
CA LEU A 457 0.51 2.40 1.68
C LEU A 457 1.43 2.54 2.90
N ASN A 458 2.72 2.82 2.70
CA ASN A 458 3.67 3.11 3.78
C ASN A 458 3.28 4.37 4.56
N LEU A 459 2.81 5.39 3.85
CA LEU A 459 2.37 6.66 4.43
C LEU A 459 1.19 6.46 5.38
N PHE A 460 0.17 5.70 4.97
CA PHE A 460 -1.00 5.41 5.81
C PHE A 460 -0.66 4.50 6.99
N ASP A 461 0.19 3.49 6.78
CA ASP A 461 0.68 2.61 7.85
C ASP A 461 1.41 3.39 8.95
N TYR A 462 2.33 4.28 8.54
CA TYR A 462 3.04 5.15 9.49
C TYR A 462 2.08 6.06 10.27
N ALA A 463 1.06 6.58 9.60
CA ALA A 463 0.04 7.42 10.22
C ALA A 463 -0.91 6.65 11.16
N GLY A 464 -0.84 5.32 11.21
CA GLY A 464 -1.77 4.49 11.96
C GLY A 464 -3.18 4.45 11.37
N LEU A 465 -3.29 4.67 10.05
CA LEU A 465 -4.54 4.69 9.31
C LEU A 465 -4.71 3.40 8.50
N ARG A 466 -5.93 2.83 8.52
CA ARG A 466 -6.27 1.64 7.74
C ARG A 466 -6.91 2.07 6.42
N VAL A 467 -6.44 1.53 5.31
CA VAL A 467 -7.08 1.72 4.00
C VAL A 467 -8.35 0.88 3.92
N ILE A 468 -9.48 1.53 3.63
CA ILE A 468 -10.78 0.88 3.41
C ILE A 468 -11.00 0.64 1.92
N HIS A 469 -10.74 1.66 1.10
CA HIS A 469 -11.02 1.65 -0.32
C HIS A 469 -10.18 2.68 -1.07
N HIS A 470 -10.08 2.54 -2.38
CA HIS A 470 -9.64 3.62 -3.25
C HIS A 470 -10.30 3.53 -4.61
N TRP A 471 -10.50 4.69 -5.22
CA TRP A 471 -10.99 4.84 -6.59
C TRP A 471 -9.90 5.48 -7.44
N SER A 472 -9.85 5.09 -8.71
CA SER A 472 -8.87 5.55 -9.68
C SER A 472 -9.59 6.10 -10.90
N ASP A 473 -9.00 7.09 -11.54
CA ASP A 473 -9.53 7.60 -12.81
C ASP A 473 -9.37 6.55 -13.93
N HIS A 474 -10.06 6.74 -15.05
CA HIS A 474 -10.06 5.78 -16.16
C HIS A 474 -8.67 5.52 -16.77
N THR A 475 -7.71 6.43 -16.53
CA THR A 475 -6.33 6.30 -17.02
C THR A 475 -5.34 5.82 -15.95
N ASP A 476 -5.82 5.51 -14.74
CA ASP A 476 -5.03 4.97 -13.63
C ASP A 476 -3.87 5.89 -13.20
N ARG A 477 -4.05 7.21 -13.33
CA ARG A 477 -3.07 8.28 -13.06
C ARG A 477 -3.25 8.95 -11.70
N TYR A 478 -4.44 8.86 -11.12
CA TYR A 478 -4.83 9.59 -9.92
C TYR A 478 -5.70 8.70 -9.03
N ASN A 479 -5.55 8.82 -7.71
CA ASN A 479 -6.32 8.07 -6.73
C ASN A 479 -7.02 8.97 -5.72
N ILE A 480 -8.23 8.58 -5.33
CA ILE A 480 -8.87 9.02 -4.09
C ILE A 480 -8.91 7.83 -3.14
N TRP A 481 -8.26 7.96 -1.98
CA TRP A 481 -8.16 6.94 -0.94
C TRP A 481 -9.14 7.24 0.19
N LEU A 482 -9.91 6.23 0.59
CA LEU A 482 -10.69 6.25 1.83
C LEU A 482 -9.93 5.48 2.90
N VAL A 483 -9.54 6.18 3.96
CA VAL A 483 -8.86 5.59 5.12
C VAL A 483 -9.67 5.83 6.40
N GLU A 484 -9.48 4.98 7.42
CA GLU A 484 -10.08 5.16 8.74
C GLU A 484 -9.03 5.14 9.84
N LYS A 485 -9.37 5.74 10.98
CA LYS A 485 -8.68 5.49 12.24
C LYS A 485 -9.26 4.21 12.87
N PRO A 486 -8.54 3.08 12.88
CA PRO A 486 -9.03 1.87 13.52
C PRO A 486 -8.93 1.96 15.05
N SER A 487 -9.63 1.08 15.76
CA SER A 487 -9.53 0.95 17.23
C SER A 487 -8.12 0.57 17.70
N PHE A 488 -7.38 -0.16 16.87
CA PHE A 488 -5.98 -0.51 17.06
C PHE A 488 -5.30 -0.67 15.69
N HIS A 489 -3.97 -0.55 15.62
CA HIS A 489 -3.22 -0.69 14.36
C HIS A 489 -1.88 -1.37 14.59
N PHE A 490 -1.66 -2.52 13.94
CA PHE A 490 -0.36 -3.16 13.86
C PHE A 490 0.44 -2.55 12.71
N SER A 491 1.39 -1.67 13.04
CA SER A 491 2.24 -1.01 12.04
C SER A 491 3.35 -1.93 11.55
N ASN A 492 3.70 -1.78 10.27
CA ASN A 492 4.89 -2.36 9.66
C ASN A 492 6.14 -1.49 9.87
N SER A 493 5.97 -0.25 10.34
CA SER A 493 7.05 0.69 10.56
C SER A 493 7.65 0.56 11.95
N ALA A 494 8.99 0.42 12.00
CA ALA A 494 9.73 0.49 13.25
C ALA A 494 9.86 1.94 13.78
N ALA A 495 9.40 2.96 13.03
CA ALA A 495 9.46 4.36 13.43
C ALA A 495 8.31 4.73 14.38
N GLU A 496 8.64 5.42 15.47
CA GLU A 496 7.63 5.99 16.35
C GLU A 496 7.23 7.38 15.84
N PRO A 497 5.92 7.65 15.68
CA PRO A 497 5.41 8.99 15.35
C PRO A 497 5.71 10.06 16.43
N VAL A 498 6.26 9.66 17.59
CA VAL A 498 6.39 10.51 18.80
C VAL A 498 7.86 10.79 19.16
N SER A 499 8.83 9.97 18.75
CA SER A 499 10.23 10.08 19.23
C SER A 499 11.08 11.17 18.55
N LEU A 500 10.48 12.24 18.04
CA LEU A 500 11.20 13.42 17.54
C LEU A 500 10.70 14.76 18.11
N SER A 501 9.67 14.77 18.96
CA SER A 501 9.16 16.01 19.58
C SER A 501 9.90 16.44 20.85
N VAL A 502 10.87 15.66 21.34
CA VAL A 502 11.72 16.04 22.50
C VAL A 502 13.19 15.72 22.24
N THR A 503 13.78 16.41 21.26
CA THR A 503 15.22 16.71 21.25
C THR A 503 15.51 17.90 20.33
N GLN A 504 14.75 18.98 20.49
CA GLN A 504 15.31 20.33 20.33
C GLN A 504 16.04 20.73 21.63
N THR A 505 16.90 19.85 22.16
CA THR A 505 18.08 20.36 22.84
C THR A 505 19.09 20.54 21.74
N SER A 506 19.35 21.81 21.43
CA SER A 506 20.58 22.28 20.83
C SER A 506 21.78 21.55 21.45
N GLN A 507 22.15 20.40 20.88
CA GLN A 507 23.49 19.88 21.04
C GLN A 507 24.36 20.83 20.23
N GLU A 508 24.95 21.79 20.94
CA GLU A 508 26.11 22.53 20.50
C GLU A 508 27.17 21.52 20.04
N GLN A 509 27.17 21.19 18.74
CA GLN A 509 28.36 20.70 18.07
C GLN A 509 29.33 21.87 17.97
N THR A 510 30.07 22.08 19.05
CA THR A 510 31.34 22.78 19.01
C THR A 510 32.35 21.86 18.29
N SER A 511 32.37 21.93 16.97
CA SER A 511 33.50 21.46 16.14
C SER A 511 33.46 22.13 14.76
N GLN A 512 34.17 23.26 14.66
CA GLN A 512 34.91 23.77 13.50
C GLN A 512 34.34 23.52 12.07
N ASN A 513 33.76 24.59 11.50
CA ASN A 513 33.89 25.06 10.10
C ASN A 513 34.00 24.01 8.97
N GLN A 514 32.84 23.59 8.43
CA GLN A 514 32.51 23.62 7.00
C GLN A 514 30.99 23.40 6.86
N ALA A 515 30.27 24.36 6.27
CA ALA A 515 28.82 24.25 6.06
C ALA A 515 28.53 23.17 4.99
N LEU A 516 28.26 21.93 5.43
CA LEU A 516 27.83 20.84 4.56
C LEU A 516 26.48 21.18 3.91
N ALA A 517 26.34 20.85 2.62
CA ALA A 517 25.09 21.02 1.89
C ALA A 517 23.98 20.14 2.48
N LYS A 518 22.74 20.64 2.54
CA LYS A 518 21.57 19.86 2.93
C LYS A 518 21.08 19.06 1.72
N ILE A 519 21.01 17.74 1.84
CA ILE A 519 20.46 16.87 0.81
C ILE A 519 18.97 16.72 1.03
N ASP A 520 18.17 17.12 0.04
CA ASP A 520 16.73 16.91 0.05
C ASP A 520 16.35 15.76 -0.90
N ASN A 521 16.37 14.55 -0.37
CA ASN A 521 15.88 13.35 -1.06
C ASN A 521 14.36 13.14 -0.91
N GLY A 522 13.61 14.14 -0.41
CA GLY A 522 12.16 14.02 -0.20
C GLY A 522 11.73 13.18 1.00
N TRP A 523 12.69 12.64 1.76
CA TRP A 523 12.45 11.82 2.97
C TRP A 523 12.98 12.49 4.24
N GLY A 524 13.56 13.69 4.15
CA GLY A 524 14.06 14.44 5.31
C GLY A 524 15.08 13.67 6.16
N GLY A 525 15.84 12.75 5.54
CA GLY A 525 16.79 11.86 6.23
C GLY A 525 16.17 10.76 7.10
N SER A 526 14.84 10.58 7.07
CA SER A 526 14.14 9.59 7.91
C SER A 526 14.18 8.15 7.40
N ASN A 527 14.40 7.96 6.09
CA ASN A 527 14.28 6.68 5.39
C ASN A 527 13.00 5.90 5.78
N LEU A 528 11.86 6.59 5.92
CA LEU A 528 10.57 5.99 6.33
C LEU A 528 10.17 4.77 5.48
N ASP A 529 10.49 4.79 4.18
CA ASP A 529 10.32 3.66 3.26
C ASP A 529 11.19 2.45 3.62
N GLU A 530 12.42 2.65 4.09
CA GLU A 530 13.31 1.60 4.57
C GLU A 530 12.92 1.13 5.97
N VAL A 531 12.44 2.04 6.82
CA VAL A 531 11.99 1.72 8.19
C VAL A 531 10.65 0.97 8.19
N ALA A 532 9.76 1.25 7.24
CA ALA A 532 8.53 0.49 6.96
C ALA A 532 8.78 -0.92 6.40
N GLN A 533 9.99 -1.19 5.89
CA GLN A 533 10.39 -2.51 5.41
C GLN A 533 10.98 -3.39 6.51
N ARG A 534 11.44 -2.83 7.62
CA ARG A 534 12.19 -3.56 8.66
C ARG A 534 11.31 -4.42 9.59
N ALA A 535 10.14 -4.85 9.12
CA ALA A 535 9.05 -5.45 9.90
C ALA A 535 9.30 -6.87 10.44
N ALA A 536 10.40 -7.05 11.16
CA ALA A 536 10.45 -8.02 12.24
C ALA A 536 10.99 -7.26 13.46
N LEU A 537 10.11 -7.03 14.44
CA LEU A 537 10.57 -6.80 15.80
C LEU A 537 11.28 -8.09 16.21
N ILE A 538 12.58 -8.00 16.37
CA ILE A 538 13.47 -9.11 16.67
C ILE A 538 14.13 -8.73 18.00
N GLY A 539 13.37 -8.84 19.11
CA GLY A 539 13.87 -8.49 20.44
C GLY A 539 12.79 -8.11 21.46
N LEU A 540 13.19 -7.44 22.53
CA LEU A 540 12.31 -6.97 23.60
C LEU A 540 11.16 -6.11 23.02
N PRO A 541 9.88 -6.41 23.33
CA PRO A 541 8.76 -5.59 22.87
C PRO A 541 8.71 -4.24 23.60
N SER A 542 8.12 -3.22 22.97
CA SER A 542 7.87 -1.92 23.59
C SER A 542 6.54 -1.88 24.34
N LEU A 543 6.35 -0.89 25.22
CA LEU A 543 5.05 -0.64 25.85
C LEU A 543 3.94 -0.31 24.85
N ARG A 544 4.29 0.21 23.66
CA ARG A 544 3.35 0.43 22.56
C ARG A 544 2.91 -0.91 21.95
N ASP A 545 3.83 -1.85 21.77
CA ASP A 545 3.49 -3.20 21.25
C ASP A 545 2.53 -3.90 22.19
N TRP A 546 2.79 -3.85 23.51
CA TRP A 546 1.88 -4.32 24.54
C TRP A 546 0.50 -3.67 24.43
N LYS A 547 0.46 -2.33 24.33
CA LYS A 547 -0.81 -1.60 24.20
C LYS A 547 -1.58 -2.04 22.96
N THR A 548 -0.94 -2.13 21.79
CA THR A 548 -1.59 -2.54 20.54
C THR A 548 -2.18 -3.94 20.66
N VAL A 549 -1.44 -4.90 21.21
CA VAL A 549 -1.91 -6.28 21.39
C VAL A 549 -3.06 -6.34 22.42
N TRP A 550 -2.99 -5.57 23.51
CA TRP A 550 -4.10 -5.49 24.47
C TRP A 550 -5.34 -4.80 23.90
N ASP A 551 -5.18 -3.74 23.10
CA ASP A 551 -6.30 -3.08 22.42
C ASP A 551 -6.96 -4.04 21.42
N ALA A 552 -6.17 -4.82 20.67
CA ALA A 552 -6.68 -5.85 19.76
C ALA A 552 -7.42 -6.95 20.51
N TRP A 553 -6.84 -7.45 21.60
CA TRP A 553 -7.46 -8.43 22.49
C TRP A 553 -8.79 -7.94 23.05
N ASN A 554 -8.83 -6.71 23.55
CA ASN A 554 -10.04 -6.10 24.11
C ASN A 554 -11.10 -5.81 23.03
N CYS A 555 -10.70 -5.41 21.82
CA CYS A 555 -11.63 -5.27 20.71
C CYS A 555 -12.35 -6.60 20.43
N VAL A 556 -11.60 -7.70 20.31
CA VAL A 556 -12.20 -9.01 20.05
C VAL A 556 -13.04 -9.48 21.25
N THR A 557 -12.50 -9.46 22.46
CA THR A 557 -13.16 -10.07 23.63
C THR A 557 -14.31 -9.25 24.20
N LEU A 558 -14.27 -7.92 24.11
CA LEU A 558 -15.26 -7.04 24.76
C LEU A 558 -16.28 -6.45 23.79
N THR A 559 -16.03 -6.51 22.48
CA THR A 559 -16.94 -5.91 21.48
C THR A 559 -17.54 -6.92 20.51
N MET A 560 -16.84 -8.00 20.19
CA MET A 560 -17.35 -9.03 19.26
C MET A 560 -18.13 -10.15 19.98
N ILE A 561 -17.87 -10.36 21.28
CA ILE A 561 -18.54 -11.38 22.09
C ILE A 561 -19.63 -10.72 22.93
N PRO A 562 -20.92 -11.04 22.73
CA PRO A 562 -21.96 -10.56 23.63
C PRO A 562 -21.74 -11.12 25.04
N GLN A 563 -21.95 -10.31 26.08
CA GLN A 563 -21.63 -10.68 27.46
C GLN A 563 -22.38 -11.94 27.95
N ASP A 564 -23.63 -12.10 27.54
CA ASP A 564 -24.45 -13.28 27.84
C ASP A 564 -23.98 -14.56 27.13
N LYS A 565 -23.01 -14.44 26.21
CA LYS A 565 -22.42 -15.55 25.44
C LYS A 565 -21.01 -15.93 25.87
N LEU A 566 -20.49 -15.35 26.96
CA LEU A 566 -19.14 -15.66 27.45
C LEU A 566 -18.98 -17.13 27.89
N HIS A 567 -20.05 -17.79 28.29
CA HIS A 567 -20.07 -19.22 28.63
C HIS A 567 -20.36 -20.14 27.44
N GLU A 568 -20.54 -19.59 26.23
CA GLU A 568 -20.67 -20.40 25.02
C GLU A 568 -19.33 -20.98 24.58
N LYS A 569 -19.42 -22.14 23.93
CA LYS A 569 -18.31 -22.86 23.33
C LYS A 569 -18.58 -22.96 21.81
N PRO A 570 -18.15 -21.98 21.01
CA PRO A 570 -18.43 -21.95 19.56
C PRO A 570 -17.94 -23.18 18.79
N ILE A 571 -16.89 -23.83 19.28
CA ILE A 571 -16.32 -25.05 18.71
C ILE A 571 -16.11 -26.06 19.84
N ASP A 572 -16.57 -27.30 19.65
CA ASP A 572 -16.49 -28.39 20.65
C ASP A 572 -15.05 -28.73 21.10
N LEU A 573 -14.05 -28.35 20.32
CA LEU A 573 -12.63 -28.62 20.56
C LEU A 573 -11.93 -27.52 21.37
N ARG A 574 -12.67 -26.54 21.88
CA ARG A 574 -12.11 -25.36 22.56
C ARG A 574 -12.82 -25.07 23.87
N HIS A 575 -12.25 -24.21 24.70
CA HIS A 575 -12.90 -23.75 25.93
C HIS A 575 -14.05 -22.77 25.66
N ILE A 576 -14.85 -22.48 26.70
CA ILE A 576 -15.78 -21.34 26.68
C ILE A 576 -15.02 -20.03 26.44
N CYS A 577 -15.68 -19.02 25.87
CA CYS A 577 -15.04 -17.72 25.59
C CYS A 577 -14.43 -17.05 26.84
N LEU A 578 -15.11 -17.13 28.00
CA LEU A 578 -14.66 -16.54 29.27
C LEU A 578 -13.28 -17.05 29.71
N PHE A 579 -12.97 -18.32 29.43
CA PHE A 579 -11.70 -18.93 29.79
C PHE A 579 -10.52 -18.13 29.24
N TYR A 580 -10.60 -17.71 27.97
CA TYR A 580 -9.51 -17.01 27.30
C TYR A 580 -9.25 -15.63 27.92
N LEU A 581 -10.30 -14.93 28.39
CA LEU A 581 -10.15 -13.64 29.07
C LEU A 581 -9.36 -13.77 30.37
N GLY A 582 -9.49 -14.89 31.10
CA GLY A 582 -8.69 -15.17 32.30
C GLY A 582 -7.32 -15.80 32.01
N HIS A 583 -7.23 -16.63 30.96
CA HIS A 583 -6.01 -17.32 30.54
C HIS A 583 -4.88 -16.37 30.16
N ILE A 584 -5.16 -15.35 29.35
CA ILE A 584 -4.13 -14.40 28.92
C ILE A 584 -3.43 -13.69 30.09
N PRO A 585 -4.14 -13.03 31.02
CA PRO A 585 -3.47 -12.41 32.15
C PRO A 585 -2.86 -13.45 33.10
N ALA A 586 -3.45 -14.64 33.27
CA ALA A 586 -2.87 -15.69 34.12
C ALA A 586 -1.51 -16.18 33.61
N PHE A 587 -1.41 -16.45 32.30
CA PHE A 587 -0.15 -16.85 31.67
C PHE A 587 0.96 -15.82 31.90
N ILE A 588 0.65 -14.54 31.69
CA ILE A 588 1.61 -13.44 31.91
C ILE A 588 2.00 -13.35 33.39
N ASP A 589 1.02 -13.39 34.31
CA ASP A 589 1.25 -13.25 35.75
C ASP A 589 2.12 -14.39 36.30
N ILE A 590 1.86 -15.64 35.90
CA ILE A 590 2.66 -16.81 36.28
C ILE A 590 4.13 -16.61 35.87
N HIS A 591 4.38 -16.21 34.62
CA HIS A 591 5.73 -16.03 34.12
C HIS A 591 6.45 -14.83 34.76
N VAL A 592 5.77 -13.69 34.91
CA VAL A 592 6.33 -12.50 35.57
C VAL A 592 6.62 -12.76 37.05
N ALA A 593 5.66 -13.36 37.78
CA ALA A 593 5.81 -13.67 39.20
C ALA A 593 6.91 -14.71 39.45
N THR A 594 6.98 -15.76 38.63
CA THR A 594 8.03 -16.78 38.71
C THR A 594 9.41 -16.17 38.50
N TYR A 595 9.58 -15.33 37.47
CA TYR A 595 10.85 -14.67 37.19
C TYR A 595 11.27 -13.73 38.33
N LEU A 596 10.35 -12.89 38.81
CA LEU A 596 10.60 -11.93 39.89
C LEU A 596 10.64 -12.57 41.28
N LYS A 597 10.34 -13.88 41.40
CA LYS A 597 10.18 -14.61 42.68
C LYS A 597 9.19 -13.92 43.62
N GLN A 598 8.08 -13.48 43.07
CA GLN A 598 6.97 -12.82 43.78
C GLN A 598 5.74 -13.74 43.82
N PRO A 599 4.79 -13.54 44.75
CA PRO A 599 3.51 -14.22 44.69
C PRO A 599 2.73 -13.84 43.41
N HIS A 600 1.85 -14.71 42.96
CA HIS A 600 0.90 -14.39 41.90
C HIS A 600 -0.02 -13.25 42.33
N THR A 601 -0.55 -12.51 41.37
CA THR A 601 -1.57 -11.48 41.63
C THR A 601 -2.86 -12.12 42.14
N ASN A 602 -3.17 -13.35 41.70
CA ASN A 602 -4.27 -14.17 42.22
C ASN A 602 -3.98 -15.66 41.99
N ASP A 603 -3.75 -16.42 43.07
CA ASP A 603 -3.41 -17.85 43.01
C ASP A 603 -4.56 -18.71 42.46
N ARG A 604 -5.82 -18.38 42.78
CA ARG A 604 -6.98 -19.12 42.25
C ARG A 604 -7.06 -18.97 40.73
N PHE A 605 -6.88 -17.75 40.22
CA PHE A 605 -6.97 -17.48 38.78
C PHE A 605 -5.81 -18.12 38.04
N SER A 606 -4.60 -18.02 38.62
CA SER A 606 -3.43 -18.72 38.09
C SER A 606 -3.70 -20.21 37.96
N ALA A 607 -4.30 -20.87 38.96
CA ALA A 607 -4.58 -22.31 38.92
C ALA A 607 -5.65 -22.72 37.88
N ILE A 608 -6.79 -22.01 37.81
CA ILE A 608 -7.90 -22.41 36.92
C ILE A 608 -7.70 -21.97 35.46
N PHE A 609 -6.81 -21.02 35.20
CA PHE A 609 -6.54 -20.49 33.87
C PHE A 609 -5.13 -20.83 33.35
N GLU A 610 -4.31 -21.59 34.08
CA GLU A 610 -2.90 -21.90 33.73
C GLU A 610 -2.75 -22.56 32.35
N ARG A 611 -3.54 -23.60 32.08
CA ARG A 611 -3.40 -24.43 30.87
C ARG A 611 -4.76 -24.72 30.25
N GLY A 612 -4.89 -24.47 28.96
CA GLY A 612 -6.10 -24.78 28.20
C GLY A 612 -6.38 -26.27 28.11
N ILE A 613 -7.67 -26.62 28.00
CA ILE A 613 -8.13 -27.97 27.63
C ILE A 613 -7.96 -28.15 26.13
N ASP A 614 -7.24 -29.20 25.72
CA ASP A 614 -7.22 -29.68 24.34
C ASP A 614 -7.96 -31.04 24.27
N PRO A 615 -9.22 -31.05 23.83
CA PRO A 615 -9.99 -32.28 23.64
C PRO A 615 -9.37 -33.14 22.54
N HIS A 616 -9.46 -34.47 22.68
CA HIS A 616 -9.04 -35.36 21.60
C HIS A 616 -9.92 -35.12 20.36
N MET A 617 -9.28 -34.85 19.21
CA MET A 617 -9.96 -34.76 17.91
C MET A 617 -10.71 -36.05 17.56
N ASP A 618 -10.14 -37.21 17.91
CA ASP A 618 -10.73 -38.53 17.64
C ASP A 618 -11.92 -38.83 18.58
N ASN A 619 -11.95 -38.24 19.77
CA ASN A 619 -13.03 -38.38 20.74
C ASN A 619 -13.17 -37.13 21.63
N VAL A 620 -14.10 -36.25 21.28
CA VAL A 620 -14.34 -34.97 21.98
C VAL A 620 -14.83 -35.13 23.43
N THR A 621 -15.13 -36.35 23.89
CA THR A 621 -15.46 -36.63 25.31
C THR A 621 -14.22 -36.93 26.15
N GLN A 622 -13.03 -36.97 25.56
CA GLN A 622 -11.75 -37.16 26.24
C GLN A 622 -10.89 -35.91 26.05
N CYS A 623 -10.12 -35.52 27.07
CA CYS A 623 -9.23 -34.36 27.02
C CYS A 623 -7.81 -34.74 27.41
N ASN A 624 -6.83 -34.05 26.81
CA ASN A 624 -5.45 -34.10 27.28
C ASN A 624 -5.35 -33.59 28.74
N PRO A 625 -4.34 -34.00 29.53
CA PRO A 625 -4.15 -33.52 30.90
C PRO A 625 -4.18 -31.99 30.98
N HIS A 626 -5.04 -31.45 31.85
CA HIS A 626 -5.26 -30.01 32.04
C HIS A 626 -5.58 -29.69 33.50
N SER A 627 -5.51 -28.41 33.89
CA SER A 627 -5.85 -27.96 35.24
C SER A 627 -7.33 -28.20 35.56
N GLU A 628 -7.68 -28.44 36.82
CA GLU A 628 -9.09 -28.53 37.23
C GLU A 628 -9.78 -27.18 37.03
N VAL A 629 -10.83 -27.16 36.20
CA VAL A 629 -11.60 -25.95 35.87
C VAL A 629 -13.02 -26.04 36.45
N PRO A 630 -13.67 -24.91 36.77
CA PRO A 630 -15.06 -24.91 37.19
C PRO A 630 -15.99 -25.55 36.15
N THR A 631 -16.89 -26.42 36.61
CA THR A 631 -17.89 -27.09 35.74
C THR A 631 -19.24 -26.40 35.72
N CYS A 632 -19.56 -25.62 36.76
CA CYS A 632 -20.78 -24.84 36.86
C CYS A 632 -20.49 -23.38 36.51
N GLU A 633 -21.47 -22.69 35.92
CA GLU A 633 -21.33 -21.31 35.44
C GLU A 633 -21.05 -20.34 36.60
N GLU A 634 -21.74 -20.53 37.72
CA GLU A 634 -21.63 -19.74 38.95
C GLU A 634 -20.28 -19.84 39.67
N ASP A 635 -19.48 -20.87 39.36
CA ASP A 635 -18.17 -21.10 39.98
C ASP A 635 -17.02 -20.41 39.21
N TRP A 636 -17.29 -19.91 38.00
CA TRP A 636 -16.34 -19.10 37.25
C TRP A 636 -16.22 -17.69 37.85
N PRO A 637 -15.02 -17.07 37.82
CA PRO A 637 -14.90 -15.66 38.12
C PRO A 637 -15.75 -14.81 37.20
N THR A 638 -16.33 -13.74 37.73
CA THR A 638 -17.11 -12.78 36.94
C THR A 638 -16.22 -12.04 35.94
N LEU A 639 -16.81 -11.51 34.87
CA LEU A 639 -16.09 -10.69 33.89
C LEU A 639 -15.34 -9.53 34.57
N ASP A 640 -15.99 -8.82 35.49
CA ASP A 640 -15.40 -7.67 36.19
C ASP A 640 -14.18 -8.07 37.02
N GLU A 641 -14.23 -9.21 37.72
CA GLU A 641 -13.07 -9.73 38.47
C GLU A 641 -11.91 -10.09 37.54
N ILE A 642 -12.20 -10.68 36.37
CA ILE A 642 -11.18 -11.01 35.36
C ILE A 642 -10.57 -9.72 34.77
N LEU A 643 -11.37 -8.70 34.50
CA LEU A 643 -10.89 -7.42 33.98
C LEU A 643 -10.04 -6.66 35.01
N GLU A 644 -10.42 -6.69 36.30
CA GLU A 644 -9.59 -6.13 37.36
C GLU A 644 -8.26 -6.87 37.48
N TYR A 645 -8.28 -8.20 37.39
CA TYR A 645 -7.07 -9.03 37.36
C TYR A 645 -6.19 -8.68 36.15
N GLN A 646 -6.78 -8.58 34.96
CA GLN A 646 -6.09 -8.18 33.73
C GLN A 646 -5.38 -6.83 33.90
N GLN A 647 -6.07 -5.81 34.43
CA GLN A 647 -5.49 -4.48 34.65
C GLN A 647 -4.31 -4.52 35.64
N LYS A 648 -4.39 -5.31 36.72
CA LYS A 648 -3.29 -5.49 37.68
C LYS A 648 -2.08 -6.15 37.02
N VAL A 649 -2.29 -7.19 36.21
CA VAL A 649 -1.20 -7.88 35.49
C VAL A 649 -0.56 -6.95 34.45
N GLN A 650 -1.35 -6.21 33.68
CA GLN A 650 -0.84 -5.20 32.73
C GLN A 650 -0.02 -4.12 33.44
N SER A 651 -0.44 -3.71 34.64
CA SER A 651 0.31 -2.76 35.47
C SER A 651 1.64 -3.34 35.96
N ARG A 652 1.69 -4.63 36.32
CA ARG A 652 2.94 -5.34 36.66
C ARG A 652 3.90 -5.37 35.49
N VAL A 653 3.42 -5.64 34.27
CA VAL A 653 4.27 -5.57 33.06
C VAL A 653 4.84 -4.16 32.88
N LYS A 654 4.02 -3.10 33.00
CA LYS A 654 4.51 -1.71 32.93
C LYS A 654 5.56 -1.42 34.00
N GLN A 655 5.34 -1.88 35.23
CA GLN A 655 6.27 -1.71 36.33
C GLN A 655 7.65 -2.31 36.03
N VAL A 656 7.72 -3.46 35.34
CA VAL A 656 9.00 -4.05 34.91
C VAL A 656 9.81 -3.08 34.05
N TYR A 657 9.18 -2.40 33.09
CA TYR A 657 9.89 -1.42 32.24
C TYR A 657 10.31 -0.18 33.04
N GLU A 658 9.47 0.30 33.95
CA GLU A 658 9.79 1.45 34.80
C GLU A 658 10.93 1.14 35.78
N ASP A 659 10.93 -0.04 36.38
CA ASP A 659 11.99 -0.50 37.29
C ASP A 659 13.32 -0.64 36.55
N VAL A 660 13.29 -1.13 35.31
CA VAL A 660 14.46 -1.18 34.43
C VAL A 660 14.96 0.21 34.08
N ALA A 661 14.06 1.16 33.78
CA ALA A 661 14.43 2.53 33.48
C ALA A 661 15.06 3.25 34.69
N ARG A 662 14.57 2.98 35.90
CA ARG A 662 15.13 3.53 37.15
C ARG A 662 16.42 2.83 37.61
N GLY A 663 16.68 1.62 37.11
CA GLY A 663 17.81 0.78 37.52
C GLY A 663 17.53 -0.09 38.75
N ASP A 664 16.27 -0.19 39.18
CA ASP A 664 15.82 -1.05 40.27
C ASP A 664 15.80 -2.54 39.85
N LEU A 665 15.63 -2.80 38.55
CA LEU A 665 15.65 -4.11 37.93
C LEU A 665 16.63 -4.13 36.75
N VAL A 666 17.47 -5.15 36.65
CA VAL A 666 18.39 -5.29 35.51
C VAL A 666 17.70 -6.10 34.40
N MET A 667 17.58 -5.50 33.21
CA MET A 667 17.10 -6.22 32.03
C MET A 667 18.17 -7.20 31.54
N ASN A 668 17.83 -8.48 31.41
CA ASN A 668 18.69 -9.51 30.82
C ASN A 668 17.96 -10.23 29.68
N ARG A 669 18.67 -11.06 28.91
CA ARG A 669 18.06 -11.76 27.77
C ARG A 669 16.91 -12.67 28.20
N ARG A 670 16.98 -13.30 29.38
CA ARG A 670 15.93 -14.18 29.90
C ARG A 670 14.62 -13.43 30.16
N LEU A 671 14.69 -12.26 30.79
CA LEU A 671 13.53 -11.40 31.04
C LEU A 671 12.94 -10.89 29.72
N ALA A 672 13.81 -10.46 28.80
CA ALA A 672 13.38 -9.98 27.49
C ALA A 672 12.69 -11.08 26.65
N ARG A 673 13.24 -12.30 26.65
CA ARG A 673 12.62 -13.48 26.02
C ARG A 673 11.25 -13.78 26.61
N MET A 674 11.13 -13.81 27.94
CA MET A 674 9.85 -14.08 28.61
C MET A 674 8.79 -13.04 28.24
N LEU A 675 9.15 -11.75 28.22
CA LEU A 675 8.25 -10.67 27.79
C LEU A 675 7.86 -10.80 26.31
N TRP A 676 8.80 -11.19 25.44
CA TRP A 676 8.50 -11.45 24.04
C TRP A 676 7.55 -12.63 23.84
N MET A 677 7.85 -13.79 24.43
CA MET A 677 7.05 -15.01 24.31
C MET A 677 5.64 -14.83 24.87
N THR A 678 5.49 -14.12 25.99
CA THR A 678 4.18 -13.82 26.57
C THR A 678 3.37 -12.87 25.69
N LEU A 679 3.99 -11.91 24.99
CA LEU A 679 3.32 -11.07 24.00
C LEU A 679 2.90 -11.87 22.76
N GLU A 680 3.79 -12.72 22.24
CA GLU A 680 3.50 -13.57 21.09
C GLU A 680 2.37 -14.57 21.39
N HIS A 681 2.35 -15.13 22.60
CA HIS A 681 1.28 -16.01 23.09
C HIS A 681 -0.11 -15.34 23.01
N ILE A 682 -0.23 -14.05 23.31
CA ILE A 682 -1.50 -13.32 23.14
C ILE A 682 -1.93 -13.32 21.67
N ASN A 683 -0.99 -13.10 20.74
CA ASN A 683 -1.30 -13.11 19.31
C ASN A 683 -1.76 -14.49 18.82
N LEU A 684 -1.13 -15.57 19.29
CA LEU A 684 -1.55 -16.96 18.98
C LEU A 684 -2.98 -17.24 19.50
N HIS A 685 -3.28 -16.78 20.71
CA HIS A 685 -4.62 -16.92 21.29
C HIS A 685 -5.66 -15.99 20.68
N LEU A 686 -5.25 -14.82 20.18
CA LEU A 686 -6.11 -13.88 19.47
C LEU A 686 -6.62 -14.55 18.19
N GLU A 687 -5.73 -15.14 17.41
CA GLU A 687 -6.11 -15.91 16.21
C GLU A 687 -6.95 -17.15 16.57
N THR A 688 -6.63 -17.82 17.68
CA THR A 688 -7.43 -18.94 18.19
C THR A 688 -8.86 -18.56 18.51
N LEU A 689 -9.05 -17.47 19.22
CA LEU A 689 -10.38 -16.99 19.55
C LEU A 689 -11.12 -16.54 18.28
N LEU A 690 -10.45 -15.89 17.33
CA LEU A 690 -11.06 -15.44 16.09
C LEU A 690 -11.61 -16.58 15.24
N TYR A 691 -10.87 -17.69 15.07
CA TYR A 691 -11.44 -18.83 14.34
C TYR A 691 -12.54 -19.55 15.11
N MET A 692 -12.64 -19.40 16.44
CA MET A 692 -13.82 -19.82 17.19
C MET A 692 -15.01 -18.91 16.91
N LEU A 693 -14.81 -17.61 17.00
CA LEU A 693 -15.87 -16.61 16.86
C LEU A 693 -16.48 -16.63 15.47
N ILE A 694 -15.70 -16.83 14.40
CA ILE A 694 -16.24 -16.88 13.03
C ILE A 694 -17.23 -18.05 12.82
N GLN A 695 -17.20 -19.08 13.69
CA GLN A 695 -18.13 -20.20 13.66
C GLN A 695 -19.44 -19.91 14.41
N SER A 696 -19.45 -18.95 15.34
CA SER A 696 -20.64 -18.59 16.11
C SER A 696 -21.53 -17.60 15.35
N PRO A 697 -22.84 -17.84 15.26
CA PRO A 697 -23.79 -16.87 14.71
C PRO A 697 -24.01 -15.66 15.64
N ASN A 698 -23.57 -15.74 16.90
CA ASN A 698 -23.72 -14.68 17.89
C ASN A 698 -22.58 -13.64 17.86
N THR A 699 -21.55 -13.89 17.04
CA THR A 699 -20.40 -12.99 16.92
C THR A 699 -20.81 -11.67 16.27
N LYS A 700 -20.50 -10.57 16.95
CA LYS A 700 -20.72 -9.23 16.44
C LYS A 700 -19.52 -8.78 15.57
N PRO A 701 -19.76 -7.92 14.56
CA PRO A 701 -18.69 -7.26 13.85
C PRO A 701 -17.72 -6.52 14.78
N PRO A 702 -16.43 -6.41 14.42
CA PRO A 702 -15.44 -5.70 15.23
C PRO A 702 -15.79 -4.21 15.37
N ALA A 703 -15.91 -3.73 16.60
CA ALA A 703 -16.26 -2.33 16.85
C ALA A 703 -15.11 -1.38 16.48
N GLY A 704 -15.47 -0.24 15.87
CA GLY A 704 -14.53 0.78 15.41
C GLY A 704 -13.81 0.44 14.10
N PHE A 705 -14.28 -0.57 13.37
CA PHE A 705 -13.84 -0.89 12.02
C PHE A 705 -15.03 -0.82 11.06
N MET A 706 -14.85 -0.15 9.92
CA MET A 706 -15.88 -0.09 8.89
C MET A 706 -16.10 -1.46 8.23
N ALA A 707 -17.38 -1.83 8.07
CA ALA A 707 -17.76 -3.03 7.34
C ALA A 707 -17.36 -2.92 5.85
N PRO A 708 -16.85 -4.00 5.23
CA PRO A 708 -16.53 -4.06 3.81
C PRO A 708 -17.77 -3.81 2.96
N ASP A 709 -17.59 -3.16 1.80
CA ASP A 709 -18.65 -3.04 0.81
C ASP A 709 -18.56 -4.18 -0.21
N TRP A 710 -19.23 -5.28 0.09
CA TRP A 710 -19.15 -6.50 -0.72
C TRP A 710 -19.50 -6.32 -2.21
N PRO A 711 -20.52 -5.52 -2.60
CA PRO A 711 -20.82 -5.27 -4.02
C PRO A 711 -19.64 -4.64 -4.76
N SER A 712 -19.11 -3.51 -4.26
CA SER A 712 -18.01 -2.80 -4.91
C SER A 712 -16.72 -3.62 -4.91
N LEU A 713 -16.43 -4.34 -3.81
CA LEU A 713 -15.27 -5.23 -3.73
C LEU A 713 -15.37 -6.40 -4.73
N LYS A 714 -16.56 -6.98 -4.90
CA LYS A 714 -16.79 -8.07 -5.87
C LYS A 714 -16.48 -7.62 -7.29
N GLU A 715 -17.02 -6.48 -7.72
CA GLU A 715 -16.79 -5.94 -9.07
C GLU A 715 -15.31 -5.64 -9.30
N ARG A 716 -14.67 -5.01 -8.32
CA ARG A 716 -13.24 -4.71 -8.36
C ARG A 716 -12.39 -5.98 -8.47
N TRP A 717 -12.60 -6.97 -7.61
CA TRP A 717 -11.82 -8.22 -7.66
C TRP A 717 -12.05 -8.99 -8.96
N GLN A 718 -13.24 -8.92 -9.53
CA GLN A 718 -13.52 -9.48 -10.84
C GLN A 718 -12.74 -8.76 -11.95
N ALA A 719 -12.74 -7.42 -11.97
CA ALA A 719 -11.97 -6.64 -12.93
C ALA A 719 -10.46 -6.88 -12.79
N GLU A 720 -9.94 -7.00 -11.57
CA GLU A 720 -8.54 -7.35 -11.31
C GLU A 720 -8.20 -8.76 -11.79
N PHE A 721 -9.09 -9.74 -11.58
CA PHE A 721 -8.94 -11.11 -12.06
C PHE A 721 -8.88 -11.16 -13.61
N GLU A 722 -9.76 -10.43 -14.29
CA GLU A 722 -9.80 -10.33 -15.74
C GLU A 722 -8.54 -9.65 -16.30
N LYS A 723 -8.11 -8.53 -15.71
CA LYS A 723 -6.87 -7.82 -16.08
C LYS A 723 -5.63 -8.71 -15.96
N ARG A 724 -5.65 -9.70 -15.06
CA ARG A 724 -4.56 -10.67 -14.83
C ARG A 724 -4.64 -11.90 -15.74
N GLY A 725 -5.55 -11.94 -16.72
CA GLY A 725 -5.66 -13.08 -17.65
C GLY A 725 -6.56 -14.21 -17.16
N SER A 726 -7.45 -13.92 -16.20
CA SER A 726 -8.52 -14.80 -15.74
C SER A 726 -8.00 -16.18 -15.28
N SER A 727 -8.62 -17.28 -15.71
CA SER A 727 -8.28 -18.65 -15.28
C SER A 727 -6.82 -19.04 -15.59
N ARG A 728 -6.21 -18.48 -16.63
CA ARG A 728 -4.79 -18.76 -16.98
C ARG A 728 -3.83 -18.29 -15.90
N ALA A 729 -4.17 -17.23 -15.17
CA ALA A 729 -3.35 -16.76 -14.06
C ALA A 729 -3.26 -17.81 -12.94
N LEU A 730 -4.34 -18.56 -12.72
CA LEU A 730 -4.42 -19.61 -11.69
C LEU A 730 -3.63 -20.86 -12.05
N GLU A 731 -3.27 -21.05 -13.33
CA GLU A 731 -2.48 -22.18 -13.83
C GLU A 731 -0.97 -21.92 -13.74
N GLN A 732 -0.56 -20.67 -13.45
CA GLN A 732 0.83 -20.27 -13.37
C GLN A 732 1.59 -21.02 -12.28
N ARG A 733 2.85 -21.35 -12.59
CA ARG A 733 3.76 -22.09 -11.70
C ARG A 733 5.11 -21.40 -11.62
N PHE A 734 5.74 -21.51 -10.46
CA PHE A 734 7.15 -21.23 -10.27
C PHE A 734 7.95 -22.54 -10.31
N HIS A 735 9.11 -22.49 -10.93
CA HIS A 735 10.01 -23.63 -11.07
C HIS A 735 11.26 -23.40 -10.23
N PHE A 736 11.60 -24.40 -9.43
CA PHE A 736 12.79 -24.38 -8.59
C PHE A 736 13.66 -25.59 -8.91
N GLU A 737 14.94 -25.32 -9.13
CA GLU A 737 15.94 -26.37 -9.22
C GLU A 737 16.29 -26.91 -7.83
N ALA A 738 16.87 -28.11 -7.79
CA ALA A 738 17.32 -28.72 -6.54
C ALA A 738 18.30 -27.79 -5.83
N SER A 739 18.09 -27.56 -4.53
CA SER A 739 18.92 -26.65 -3.75
C SER A 739 18.82 -26.90 -2.26
N THR A 740 19.77 -26.37 -1.49
CA THR A 740 19.70 -26.35 -0.04
C THR A 740 18.91 -25.13 0.44
N VAL A 741 18.05 -25.32 1.44
CA VAL A 741 17.30 -24.28 2.14
C VAL A 741 17.70 -24.28 3.61
N GLU A 742 17.91 -23.10 4.18
CA GLU A 742 18.18 -22.92 5.61
C GLU A 742 16.85 -22.77 6.37
N LEU A 743 16.63 -23.56 7.42
CA LEU A 743 15.46 -23.48 8.30
C LEU A 743 15.91 -23.13 9.72
N GLY A 744 15.07 -22.41 10.47
CA GLY A 744 15.36 -22.01 11.85
C GLY A 744 16.46 -20.95 11.98
N HIS A 745 16.83 -20.67 13.23
CA HIS A 745 17.93 -19.78 13.62
C HIS A 745 18.66 -20.32 14.87
N ASP A 746 19.77 -19.69 15.24
CA ASP A 746 20.55 -20.07 16.42
C ASP A 746 20.21 -19.16 17.61
N ASP A 747 19.30 -19.63 18.46
CA ASP A 747 18.78 -18.93 19.64
C ASP A 747 18.61 -19.91 20.80
N ASP A 748 19.75 -20.34 21.34
CA ASP A 748 19.81 -21.25 22.49
C ASP A 748 19.43 -20.49 23.78
N ASP A 749 18.24 -20.79 24.31
CA ASP A 749 17.69 -20.12 25.50
C ASP A 749 18.42 -20.44 26.81
N THR A 750 19.34 -21.41 26.80
CA THR A 750 20.20 -21.72 27.95
C THR A 750 21.31 -20.68 28.14
N GLN A 751 21.64 -19.92 27.10
CA GLN A 751 22.67 -18.88 27.12
C GLN A 751 22.15 -17.51 27.58
N ASP A 752 20.84 -17.40 27.84
CA ASP A 752 20.19 -16.14 28.21
C ASP A 752 20.70 -15.56 29.54
N PHE A 753 21.31 -16.37 30.42
CA PHE A 753 21.78 -15.95 31.74
C PHE A 753 23.02 -15.07 31.70
N ASP A 754 23.78 -15.09 30.60
CA ASP A 754 25.11 -14.48 30.52
C ASP A 754 25.10 -13.05 29.99
N ILE A 755 23.97 -12.57 29.46
CA ILE A 755 23.86 -11.27 28.78
C ILE A 755 22.87 -10.37 29.50
N VAL A 756 23.39 -9.27 30.05
CA VAL A 756 22.64 -8.28 30.84
C VAL A 756 22.86 -6.87 30.29
N ALA A 757 21.82 -6.03 30.37
CA ALA A 757 21.92 -4.61 30.05
C ALA A 757 22.83 -3.93 31.08
N ALA A 758 23.93 -3.33 30.61
CA ALA A 758 24.91 -2.69 31.46
C ALA A 758 24.45 -1.33 32.02
N ARG A 759 23.48 -0.67 31.37
CA ARG A 759 22.96 0.63 31.78
C ARG A 759 21.43 0.70 31.78
N PRO A 760 20.82 1.28 32.83
CA PRO A 760 19.40 1.58 32.87
C PRO A 760 19.00 2.55 31.75
N THR A 761 17.85 2.31 31.14
CA THR A 761 17.26 3.18 30.11
C THR A 761 15.78 2.84 29.96
N SER A 762 14.96 3.82 29.55
CA SER A 762 13.59 3.60 29.10
C SER A 762 13.49 3.31 27.59
N ASP A 763 14.58 3.50 26.84
CA ASP A 763 14.62 3.25 25.40
C ASP A 763 14.81 1.75 25.11
N VAL A 764 13.79 1.12 24.55
CA VAL A 764 13.78 -0.30 24.18
C VAL A 764 14.75 -0.62 23.05
N ARG A 765 15.01 0.32 22.13
CA ARG A 765 16.03 0.12 21.08
C ARG A 765 17.41 0.02 21.70
N ASP A 766 17.66 0.86 22.68
CA ASP A 766 18.88 0.85 23.44
C ASP A 766 19.03 -0.42 24.29
N LEU A 767 17.98 -0.87 24.97
CA LEU A 767 17.98 -2.17 25.67
C LEU A 767 18.31 -3.31 24.71
N ASN A 768 17.66 -3.38 23.54
CA ASN A 768 17.96 -4.39 22.55
C ASN A 768 19.41 -4.32 22.07
N MET A 769 20.01 -3.14 21.90
CA MET A 769 21.44 -3.01 21.57
C MET A 769 22.34 -3.56 22.68
N GLN A 770 22.03 -3.26 23.94
CA GLN A 770 22.79 -3.77 25.09
C GLN A 770 22.67 -5.29 25.25
N LEU A 771 21.52 -5.88 24.85
CA LEU A 771 21.27 -7.32 24.89
C LEU A 771 21.82 -8.08 23.66
N GLY A 772 22.54 -7.39 22.77
CA GLY A 772 23.13 -8.00 21.57
C GLY A 772 22.18 -8.18 20.40
N GLN A 773 21.10 -7.38 20.32
CA GLN A 773 20.04 -7.43 19.31
C GLN A 773 19.41 -8.84 19.21
N PRO A 774 18.80 -9.34 20.31
CA PRO A 774 18.37 -10.73 20.39
C PRO A 774 17.21 -11.04 19.44
N GLU A 775 17.29 -12.15 18.70
CA GLU A 775 16.16 -12.74 17.97
C GLU A 775 15.57 -13.86 18.83
N PHE A 776 14.37 -13.66 19.37
CA PHE A 776 13.72 -14.66 20.21
C PHE A 776 12.76 -15.52 19.38
N GLY A 777 13.02 -16.82 19.34
CA GLY A 777 12.13 -17.84 18.76
C GLY A 777 11.57 -18.81 19.81
N TRP A 778 10.59 -19.61 19.40
CA TRP A 778 10.21 -20.82 20.12
C TRP A 778 11.22 -21.95 19.88
N ASP A 779 11.18 -23.00 20.69
CA ASP A 779 12.11 -24.13 20.57
C ASP A 779 12.03 -24.85 19.21
N ASN A 780 10.88 -24.85 18.52
CA ASN A 780 10.77 -25.39 17.16
C ASN A 780 11.47 -24.55 16.07
N GLU A 781 11.94 -23.34 16.40
CA GLU A 781 12.69 -22.47 15.48
C GLU A 781 14.21 -22.67 15.60
N HIS A 782 14.67 -23.53 16.52
CA HIS A 782 16.08 -23.75 16.85
C HIS A 782 16.47 -25.25 16.86
N PRO A 783 17.65 -25.64 16.34
CA PRO A 783 18.70 -24.81 15.74
C PRO A 783 18.50 -24.48 14.27
N ARG A 784 19.35 -23.58 13.77
CA ARG A 784 19.53 -23.37 12.33
C ARG A 784 20.00 -24.68 11.70
N ARG A 785 19.32 -25.10 10.64
CA ARG A 785 19.62 -26.34 9.93
C ARG A 785 19.45 -26.21 8.43
N ARG A 786 20.21 -27.00 7.69
CA ARG A 786 20.17 -27.06 6.22
C ARG A 786 19.35 -28.27 5.78
N VAL A 787 18.42 -28.03 4.85
CA VAL A 787 17.56 -29.07 4.28
C VAL A 787 17.67 -29.03 2.77
N GLU A 788 17.89 -30.19 2.16
CA GLU A 788 17.91 -30.34 0.71
C GLU A 788 16.49 -30.40 0.15
N THR A 789 16.23 -29.63 -0.90
CA THR A 789 15.04 -29.77 -1.74
C THR A 789 15.43 -30.35 -3.10
N LYS A 790 14.59 -31.25 -3.61
CA LYS A 790 14.70 -31.69 -5.01
C LYS A 790 14.22 -30.59 -5.93
N ALA A 791 14.41 -30.75 -7.25
CA ALA A 791 13.77 -29.87 -8.21
C ALA A 791 12.24 -30.07 -8.17
N PHE A 792 11.48 -28.99 -8.16
CA PHE A 792 10.02 -29.02 -8.07
C PHE A 792 9.42 -27.83 -8.80
N SER A 793 8.11 -27.90 -9.05
CA SER A 793 7.30 -26.74 -9.43
C SER A 793 6.19 -26.54 -8.39
N ILE A 794 5.74 -25.30 -8.22
CA ILE A 794 4.70 -24.94 -7.25
C ILE A 794 3.74 -23.91 -7.84
N SER A 795 2.46 -24.00 -7.48
CA SER A 795 1.44 -23.05 -7.94
C SER A 795 1.77 -21.63 -7.51
N ALA A 796 1.71 -20.68 -8.44
CA ALA A 796 2.11 -19.29 -8.22
C ALA A 796 1.14 -18.54 -7.29
N MET A 797 -0.10 -19.00 -7.17
CA MET A 797 -1.10 -18.55 -6.19
C MET A 797 -1.60 -19.74 -5.33
N PRO A 798 -2.12 -19.47 -4.11
CA PRO A 798 -2.84 -20.47 -3.32
C PRO A 798 -4.13 -20.92 -4.02
N ILE A 799 -4.64 -22.07 -3.59
CA ILE A 799 -5.90 -22.63 -4.08
C ILE A 799 -7.04 -21.67 -3.74
N SER A 800 -7.82 -21.24 -4.74
CA SER A 800 -8.96 -20.34 -4.53
C SER A 800 -10.24 -21.08 -4.13
N ASN A 801 -11.23 -20.37 -3.58
CA ASN A 801 -12.55 -20.92 -3.31
C ASN A 801 -13.22 -21.47 -4.57
N ALA A 802 -13.11 -20.77 -5.72
CA ALA A 802 -13.64 -21.26 -7.00
C ALA A 802 -13.01 -22.57 -7.43
N GLN A 803 -11.68 -22.67 -7.32
CA GLN A 803 -10.93 -23.89 -7.63
C GLN A 803 -11.35 -25.05 -6.73
N TYR A 804 -11.52 -24.81 -5.43
CA TYR A 804 -11.94 -25.84 -4.50
C TYR A 804 -13.40 -26.27 -4.71
N LEU A 805 -14.29 -25.34 -5.07
CA LEU A 805 -15.68 -25.66 -5.42
C LEU A 805 -15.76 -26.54 -6.68
N GLU A 806 -14.90 -26.28 -7.67
CA GLU A 806 -14.76 -27.14 -8.86
C GLU A 806 -14.35 -28.56 -8.47
N PHE A 807 -13.39 -28.70 -7.56
CA PHE A 807 -12.96 -30.00 -7.04
C PHE A 807 -14.11 -30.76 -6.37
N LEU A 808 -14.84 -30.14 -5.43
CA LEU A 808 -15.96 -30.80 -4.75
C LEU A 808 -17.02 -31.29 -5.75
N LYS A 809 -17.34 -30.47 -6.76
CA LYS A 809 -18.27 -30.83 -7.85
C LYS A 809 -17.73 -31.98 -8.70
N ALA A 810 -16.44 -31.98 -9.02
CA ALA A 810 -15.82 -33.00 -9.86
C ALA A 810 -15.68 -34.36 -9.16
N THR A 811 -15.49 -34.37 -7.83
CA THR A 811 -15.28 -35.59 -7.05
C THR A 811 -16.51 -36.09 -6.30
N ASN A 812 -17.62 -35.34 -6.33
CA ASN A 812 -18.82 -35.62 -5.53
C ASN A 812 -18.53 -35.76 -4.03
N ILE A 813 -17.54 -35.01 -3.51
CA ILE A 813 -17.27 -34.95 -2.08
C ILE A 813 -18.25 -33.95 -1.46
N GLU A 814 -19.05 -34.40 -0.48
CA GLU A 814 -20.06 -33.57 0.16
C GLU A 814 -19.50 -32.69 1.31
N GLU A 815 -18.35 -33.08 1.87
CA GLU A 815 -17.73 -32.41 3.01
C GLU A 815 -17.04 -31.10 2.58
N ALA A 816 -17.73 -29.98 2.80
CA ALA A 816 -17.21 -28.64 2.55
C ALA A 816 -16.27 -28.16 3.68
N PRO A 817 -15.38 -27.19 3.41
CA PRO A 817 -14.57 -26.57 4.46
C PRO A 817 -15.41 -25.91 5.55
N ALA A 818 -14.94 -25.89 6.80
CA ALA A 818 -15.66 -25.27 7.93
C ALA A 818 -15.82 -23.73 7.79
N SER A 819 -15.03 -23.12 6.90
CA SER A 819 -15.18 -21.72 6.50
C SER A 819 -16.41 -21.47 5.63
N TRP A 820 -17.07 -22.51 5.11
CA TRP A 820 -18.25 -22.39 4.25
C TRP A 820 -19.54 -22.75 5.00
N VAL A 821 -20.65 -22.18 4.53
CA VAL A 821 -22.01 -22.52 4.98
C VAL A 821 -22.81 -22.94 3.75
N LYS A 822 -23.43 -24.13 3.80
CA LYS A 822 -24.30 -24.63 2.74
C LYS A 822 -25.62 -23.84 2.75
N SER A 823 -26.12 -23.45 1.58
CA SER A 823 -27.40 -22.75 1.47
C SER A 823 -28.59 -23.66 1.83
N ASP A 824 -29.68 -23.04 2.27
CA ASP A 824 -30.93 -23.70 2.68
C ASP A 824 -31.59 -24.56 1.58
N ASP A 825 -31.40 -24.19 0.32
CA ASP A 825 -31.89 -24.94 -0.85
C ASP A 825 -30.98 -26.11 -1.25
N GLY A 826 -29.82 -26.23 -0.59
CA GLY A 826 -28.82 -27.26 -0.82
C GLY A 826 -28.02 -27.10 -2.12
N GLN A 827 -28.23 -26.03 -2.89
CA GLN A 827 -27.67 -25.84 -4.23
C GLN A 827 -26.40 -24.96 -4.28
N GLY A 828 -26.04 -24.28 -3.18
CA GLY A 828 -24.93 -23.33 -3.14
C GLY A 828 -24.18 -23.27 -1.80
N TYR A 829 -23.12 -22.45 -1.79
CA TYR A 829 -22.29 -22.19 -0.61
C TYR A 829 -22.11 -20.69 -0.42
N THR A 830 -22.05 -20.27 0.84
CA THR A 830 -21.59 -18.95 1.28
C THR A 830 -20.32 -19.12 2.11
N VAL A 831 -19.51 -18.07 2.23
CA VAL A 831 -18.24 -18.08 2.97
C VAL A 831 -18.39 -17.23 4.23
N ARG A 832 -18.01 -17.76 5.39
CA ARG A 832 -18.12 -17.07 6.69
C ARG A 832 -17.19 -15.87 6.75
N THR A 833 -17.66 -14.77 7.35
CA THR A 833 -16.86 -13.60 7.71
C THR A 833 -17.34 -13.06 9.06
N PHE A 834 -16.58 -12.14 9.68
CA PHE A 834 -17.03 -11.43 10.89
C PHE A 834 -18.16 -10.41 10.65
N TYR A 835 -18.55 -10.20 9.39
CA TYR A 835 -19.67 -9.33 8.98
C TYR A 835 -20.87 -10.16 8.47
N GLY A 836 -20.91 -11.45 8.80
CA GLY A 836 -21.89 -12.40 8.26
C GLY A 836 -21.37 -13.18 7.03
N PRO A 837 -22.05 -14.25 6.63
CA PRO A 837 -21.66 -15.03 5.46
C PRO A 837 -21.84 -14.21 4.17
N VAL A 838 -20.89 -14.34 3.24
CA VAL A 838 -20.93 -13.69 1.91
C VAL A 838 -21.13 -14.73 0.81
N ASP A 839 -21.76 -14.33 -0.28
CA ASP A 839 -21.97 -15.20 -1.44
C ASP A 839 -20.64 -15.66 -2.06
N MET A 840 -20.62 -16.88 -2.62
CA MET A 840 -19.43 -17.41 -3.30
C MET A 840 -18.94 -16.49 -4.42
N ALA A 841 -19.81 -15.75 -5.11
CA ALA A 841 -19.41 -14.80 -6.14
C ALA A 841 -18.55 -13.64 -5.60
N VAL A 842 -18.66 -13.32 -4.31
CA VAL A 842 -17.79 -12.34 -3.63
C VAL A 842 -16.44 -12.99 -3.27
N ALA A 843 -16.49 -14.19 -2.70
CA ALA A 843 -15.33 -14.87 -2.12
C ALA A 843 -14.56 -15.81 -3.09
N GLN A 844 -15.03 -15.98 -4.32
CA GLN A 844 -14.51 -16.97 -5.28
C GLN A 844 -13.00 -16.87 -5.55
N HIS A 845 -12.45 -15.66 -5.51
CA HIS A 845 -11.04 -15.39 -5.79
C HIS A 845 -10.16 -15.40 -4.53
N TRP A 846 -10.75 -15.54 -3.34
CA TRP A 846 -10.00 -15.65 -2.08
C TRP A 846 -9.35 -17.03 -1.97
N PRO A 847 -8.23 -17.15 -1.24
CA PRO A 847 -7.71 -18.47 -0.87
C PRO A 847 -8.76 -19.24 -0.08
N VAL A 848 -8.98 -20.51 -0.42
CA VAL A 848 -9.85 -21.38 0.36
C VAL A 848 -9.22 -21.64 1.72
N GLN A 849 -10.04 -21.58 2.78
CA GLN A 849 -9.63 -21.93 4.13
C GLN A 849 -10.15 -23.32 4.48
N ALA A 850 -9.27 -24.31 4.61
CA ALA A 850 -9.61 -25.72 4.81
C ALA A 850 -8.53 -26.46 5.62
N SER A 851 -8.85 -27.66 6.09
CA SER A 851 -7.88 -28.52 6.78
C SER A 851 -6.76 -28.98 5.84
N GLY A 852 -5.59 -29.31 6.41
CA GLY A 852 -4.48 -29.90 5.65
C GLY A 852 -4.89 -31.18 4.93
N LYS A 853 -5.76 -32.01 5.54
CA LYS A 853 -6.32 -33.22 4.92
C LYS A 853 -7.15 -32.91 3.67
N GLN A 854 -8.02 -31.90 3.74
CA GLN A 854 -8.85 -31.45 2.61
C GLN A 854 -7.99 -30.91 1.46
N LEU A 855 -6.99 -30.07 1.78
CA LEU A 855 -6.11 -29.49 0.79
C LEU A 855 -5.15 -30.52 0.17
N SER A 856 -4.72 -31.52 0.96
CA SER A 856 -3.96 -32.65 0.42
C SER A 856 -4.77 -33.49 -0.56
N ALA A 857 -6.08 -33.67 -0.32
CA ALA A 857 -6.97 -34.36 -1.26
C ALA A 857 -7.14 -33.55 -2.56
N TYR A 858 -7.31 -32.23 -2.47
CA TYR A 858 -7.33 -31.34 -3.63
C TYR A 858 -6.02 -31.42 -4.42
N ALA A 859 -4.87 -31.33 -3.73
CA ALA A 859 -3.55 -31.37 -4.37
C ALA A 859 -3.35 -32.69 -5.12
N ALA A 860 -3.73 -33.82 -4.52
CA ALA A 860 -3.69 -35.13 -5.16
C ALA A 860 -4.61 -35.20 -6.39
N TRP A 861 -5.81 -34.62 -6.33
CA TRP A 861 -6.71 -34.53 -7.48
C TRP A 861 -6.13 -33.70 -8.63
N LYS A 862 -5.39 -32.63 -8.33
CA LYS A 862 -4.60 -31.86 -9.33
C LYS A 862 -3.30 -32.54 -9.76
N GLY A 863 -3.06 -33.78 -9.33
CA GLY A 863 -1.87 -34.56 -9.70
C GLY A 863 -0.58 -34.13 -9.01
N GLY A 864 -0.67 -33.43 -7.88
CA GLY A 864 0.47 -32.98 -7.08
C GLY A 864 0.30 -33.31 -5.60
N ARG A 865 0.99 -32.55 -4.75
CA ARG A 865 0.97 -32.66 -3.28
C ARG A 865 1.06 -31.29 -2.62
N LEU A 866 0.83 -31.22 -1.32
CA LEU A 866 1.23 -30.02 -0.56
C LEU A 866 2.76 -29.89 -0.57
N PRO A 867 3.31 -28.66 -0.65
CA PRO A 867 4.75 -28.44 -0.56
C PRO A 867 5.28 -28.89 0.80
N THR A 868 6.54 -29.31 0.87
CA THR A 868 7.23 -29.50 2.15
C THR A 868 7.57 -28.14 2.79
N HIS A 869 7.92 -28.12 4.08
CA HIS A 869 8.42 -26.93 4.77
C HIS A 869 9.54 -26.26 3.96
N ALA A 870 10.57 -27.02 3.56
CA ALA A 870 11.71 -26.46 2.83
C ALA A 870 11.32 -25.90 1.45
N GLU A 871 10.42 -26.56 0.72
CA GLU A 871 9.94 -26.07 -0.59
C GLU A 871 9.12 -24.79 -0.47
N LEU A 872 8.21 -24.71 0.50
CA LEU A 872 7.42 -23.51 0.74
C LEU A 872 8.30 -22.36 1.23
N ARG A 873 9.26 -22.65 2.12
CA ARG A 873 10.28 -21.68 2.56
C ARG A 873 11.12 -21.17 1.39
N LYS A 874 11.50 -22.03 0.44
CA LYS A 874 12.21 -21.63 -0.79
C LYS A 874 11.40 -20.61 -1.59
N LEU A 875 10.10 -20.84 -1.79
CA LEU A 875 9.23 -19.88 -2.46
C LEU A 875 9.21 -18.54 -1.72
N MET A 876 8.99 -18.57 -0.41
CA MET A 876 8.87 -17.36 0.42
C MET A 876 10.21 -16.62 0.60
N ASP A 877 11.35 -17.30 0.45
CA ASP A 877 12.71 -16.72 0.47
C ASP A 877 13.18 -16.24 -0.90
N THR A 878 12.46 -16.55 -1.98
CA THR A 878 12.90 -16.17 -3.33
C THR A 878 12.54 -14.70 -3.58
N PRO A 879 13.51 -13.85 -3.96
CA PRO A 879 13.23 -12.46 -4.27
C PRO A 879 12.23 -12.38 -5.44
N PRO A 880 11.28 -11.43 -5.45
CA PRO A 880 10.21 -11.46 -6.44
C PRO A 880 10.70 -11.33 -7.89
N GLU A 881 11.88 -10.74 -8.12
CA GLU A 881 12.56 -10.66 -9.43
C GLU A 881 13.01 -12.03 -9.96
N ALA A 882 13.30 -12.98 -9.07
CA ALA A 882 13.76 -14.32 -9.42
C ALA A 882 12.61 -15.32 -9.63
N LEU A 883 11.36 -14.90 -9.37
CA LEU A 883 10.17 -15.71 -9.59
C LEU A 883 9.78 -15.69 -11.07
N VAL A 884 10.36 -16.62 -11.83
CA VAL A 884 10.09 -16.78 -13.27
C VAL A 884 8.81 -17.61 -13.46
N LEU A 885 7.80 -17.00 -14.09
CA LEU A 885 6.55 -17.65 -14.47
C LEU A 885 6.77 -18.65 -15.62
N ASP A 886 5.92 -19.68 -15.67
CA ASP A 886 5.94 -20.70 -16.73
C ASP A 886 5.57 -20.08 -18.08
N LEU A 887 6.56 -19.95 -18.97
CA LEU A 887 6.39 -19.39 -20.31
C LEU A 887 5.64 -20.32 -21.28
N THR A 888 5.43 -21.59 -20.92
CA THR A 888 4.60 -22.52 -21.70
C THR A 888 3.11 -22.22 -21.56
N VAL A 889 2.73 -21.49 -20.51
CA VAL A 889 1.43 -20.84 -20.39
C VAL A 889 1.53 -19.48 -21.13
N PRO A 890 0.84 -19.28 -22.27
CA PRO A 890 1.01 -18.08 -23.09
C PRO A 890 0.78 -16.81 -22.25
N PRO A 891 1.67 -15.81 -22.32
CA PRO A 891 1.46 -14.55 -21.62
C PRO A 891 0.17 -13.89 -22.11
N PHE A 892 -0.60 -13.41 -21.13
CA PHE A 892 -1.80 -12.56 -21.17
C PHE A 892 -2.37 -12.18 -22.56
N HIS A 893 -3.68 -12.38 -22.75
CA HIS A 893 -4.40 -12.13 -24.00
C HIS A 893 -4.02 -10.82 -24.70
N ARG A 894 -3.48 -10.97 -25.91
CA ARG A 894 -3.41 -9.91 -26.94
C ARG A 894 -4.66 -9.88 -27.83
N ASP A 895 -5.70 -10.63 -27.48
CA ASP A 895 -6.83 -10.95 -28.37
C ASP A 895 -8.21 -10.43 -27.91
N ALA A 896 -8.28 -9.53 -26.93
CA ALA A 896 -9.53 -8.81 -26.64
C ALA A 896 -9.66 -7.56 -27.54
N ALA A 897 -9.66 -7.76 -28.86
CA ALA A 897 -10.15 -6.75 -29.77
C ALA A 897 -11.68 -6.74 -29.68
N VAL A 898 -12.22 -5.73 -28.98
CA VAL A 898 -13.61 -5.30 -29.12
C VAL A 898 -13.89 -5.15 -30.61
N LYS A 899 -14.90 -5.84 -31.13
CA LYS A 899 -15.48 -5.57 -32.45
C LYS A 899 -16.10 -4.16 -32.41
N VAL A 900 -15.29 -3.15 -32.71
CA VAL A 900 -15.77 -1.84 -33.10
C VAL A 900 -16.05 -1.96 -34.60
N GLU A 901 -17.32 -1.82 -34.97
CA GLU A 901 -17.71 -1.64 -36.37
C GLU A 901 -16.99 -0.40 -36.91
N THR A 902 -16.22 -0.60 -37.98
CA THR A 902 -15.47 0.46 -38.65
C THR A 902 -16.42 1.33 -39.46
N GLU A 903 -16.77 2.50 -38.94
CA GLU A 903 -17.07 3.66 -39.79
C GLU A 903 -15.74 4.35 -40.15
N ASP A 904 -15.50 4.51 -41.45
CA ASP A 904 -14.38 5.27 -42.03
C ASP A 904 -14.37 6.70 -41.46
N ASN A 905 -13.35 7.03 -40.67
CA ASN A 905 -12.95 8.41 -40.42
C ASN A 905 -11.41 8.49 -40.47
N ASP A 906 -10.91 9.13 -41.53
CA ASP A 906 -9.52 9.53 -41.75
C ASP A 906 -9.06 10.53 -40.66
N ILE A 907 -8.57 10.03 -39.52
CA ILE A 907 -7.66 10.77 -38.61
C ILE A 907 -6.74 9.73 -37.93
N ASP A 908 -5.44 9.72 -38.27
CA ASP A 908 -4.44 8.90 -37.57
C ASP A 908 -4.34 9.35 -36.08
N PRO A 909 -4.56 8.46 -35.10
CA PRO A 909 -4.42 8.82 -33.68
C PRO A 909 -2.94 8.86 -33.26
N PRO A 910 -2.51 9.88 -32.49
CA PRO A 910 -1.18 9.91 -31.90
C PRO A 910 -1.15 9.01 -30.66
N GLY A 911 -0.24 8.03 -30.63
CA GLY A 911 -0.02 7.25 -29.39
C GLY A 911 0.29 5.78 -29.60
N LYS A 912 1.50 5.48 -30.09
CA LYS A 912 2.20 4.23 -29.75
C LYS A 912 3.62 4.61 -29.39
N GLN A 913 3.94 4.69 -28.10
CA GLN A 913 5.31 4.82 -27.64
C GLN A 913 5.71 3.65 -26.75
N ALA A 914 6.98 3.30 -26.93
CA ALA A 914 7.71 2.15 -26.43
C ALA A 914 7.91 2.17 -24.89
N PRO A 915 8.21 1.01 -24.28
CA PRO A 915 8.56 0.90 -22.86
C PRO A 915 9.71 1.85 -22.46
N PRO A 916 9.82 2.25 -21.17
CA PRO A 916 10.83 3.20 -20.70
C PRO A 916 12.25 2.70 -20.97
N VAL A 917 13.10 3.57 -21.49
CA VAL A 917 14.48 3.26 -21.87
C VAL A 917 15.35 3.11 -20.62
N ARG A 918 15.94 1.93 -20.42
CA ARG A 918 17.06 1.68 -19.49
C ARG A 918 18.37 1.72 -20.27
N GLY A 919 19.44 2.26 -19.68
CA GLY A 919 20.74 2.51 -20.34
C GLY A 919 20.79 3.84 -21.10
N SER A 920 21.97 4.25 -21.60
CA SER A 920 22.07 5.50 -22.36
C SER A 920 21.41 5.38 -23.74
N ALA A 921 20.95 6.52 -24.27
CA ALA A 921 20.46 6.61 -25.64
C ALA A 921 21.60 6.34 -26.63
N VAL A 922 21.26 5.91 -27.86
CA VAL A 922 22.26 5.68 -28.90
C VAL A 922 23.12 6.92 -29.13
N ARG A 923 24.44 6.74 -29.03
CA ARG A 923 25.42 7.74 -29.46
C ARG A 923 25.71 7.61 -30.95
N TYR A 924 25.33 8.61 -31.74
CA TYR A 924 25.66 8.70 -33.17
C TYR A 924 26.88 9.60 -33.40
N ILE A 925 27.83 9.16 -34.23
CA ILE A 925 29.01 9.96 -34.60
C ILE A 925 28.71 10.75 -35.90
N PRO A 926 28.80 12.09 -35.88
CA PRO A 926 28.61 12.93 -37.07
C PRO A 926 29.61 12.57 -38.19
N PRO A 927 29.25 12.69 -39.49
CA PRO A 927 30.12 12.34 -40.60
C PRO A 927 31.53 12.96 -40.55
N GLU A 928 31.64 14.19 -40.04
CA GLU A 928 32.89 14.94 -39.87
C GLU A 928 33.81 14.38 -38.76
N GLU A 929 33.28 13.58 -37.83
CA GLU A 929 34.01 12.94 -36.74
C GLU A 929 34.27 11.44 -36.97
N GLN A 930 33.75 10.88 -38.07
CA GLN A 930 33.91 9.47 -38.40
C GLN A 930 35.34 9.16 -38.85
N SER A 931 35.97 8.18 -38.22
CA SER A 931 37.33 7.76 -38.58
C SER A 931 37.35 7.00 -39.92
N GLU A 932 38.36 7.27 -40.76
CA GLU A 932 38.57 6.51 -42.01
C GLU A 932 38.81 5.02 -41.77
N GLU A 933 39.35 4.67 -40.60
CA GLU A 933 39.56 3.28 -40.20
C GLU A 933 38.22 2.58 -39.92
N ASP A 934 37.33 3.19 -39.13
CA ASP A 934 36.00 2.63 -38.86
C ASP A 934 35.16 2.56 -40.15
N LEU A 935 35.25 3.57 -41.02
CA LEU A 935 34.60 3.57 -42.34
C LEU A 935 35.10 2.44 -43.24
N LYS A 936 36.40 2.15 -43.24
CA LYS A 936 36.98 1.04 -44.00
C LYS A 936 36.34 -0.30 -43.60
N TRP A 937 36.25 -0.57 -42.30
CA TRP A 937 35.70 -1.84 -41.81
C TRP A 937 34.17 -1.92 -41.94
N MET A 938 33.47 -0.79 -41.83
CA MET A 938 32.04 -0.71 -42.11
C MET A 938 31.69 -1.00 -43.58
N ARG A 939 32.57 -0.64 -44.54
CA ARG A 939 32.39 -1.06 -45.94
C ARG A 939 32.48 -2.58 -46.10
N GLU A 940 33.32 -3.26 -45.31
CA GLU A 940 33.36 -4.73 -45.30
C GLU A 940 32.10 -5.34 -44.67
N ALA A 941 31.55 -4.73 -43.61
CA ALA A 941 30.28 -5.15 -43.03
C ALA A 941 29.11 -4.99 -44.02
N LEU A 942 29.10 -3.90 -44.82
CA LEU A 942 28.13 -3.72 -45.90
C LEU A 942 28.26 -4.78 -47.01
N ALA A 943 29.48 -5.23 -47.33
CA ALA A 943 29.67 -6.32 -48.28
C ALA A 943 29.04 -7.63 -47.77
N MET A 944 29.16 -7.92 -46.47
CA MET A 944 28.50 -9.08 -45.84
C MET A 944 26.97 -8.92 -45.81
N ALA A 945 26.46 -7.71 -45.58
CA ALA A 945 25.03 -7.43 -45.65
C ALA A 945 24.47 -7.59 -47.08
N GLN A 946 25.26 -7.24 -48.10
CA GLN A 946 24.92 -7.51 -49.50
C GLN A 946 24.85 -9.02 -49.77
N GLU A 947 25.80 -9.80 -49.25
CA GLU A 947 25.75 -11.27 -49.37
C GLU A 947 24.51 -11.86 -48.69
N ALA A 948 24.09 -11.33 -47.53
CA ALA A 948 22.83 -11.72 -46.90
C ALA A 948 21.63 -11.36 -47.79
N LEU A 949 21.61 -10.15 -48.36
CA LEU A 949 20.55 -9.73 -49.27
C LEU A 949 20.43 -10.65 -50.49
N ASP A 950 21.57 -10.98 -51.11
CA ASP A 950 21.64 -11.84 -52.30
C ASP A 950 21.19 -13.28 -51.97
N ALA A 951 21.35 -13.70 -50.71
CA ALA A 951 20.85 -14.98 -50.18
C ALA A 951 19.38 -14.92 -49.70
N ASN A 952 18.65 -13.83 -49.93
CA ASN A 952 17.29 -13.59 -49.44
C ASN A 952 17.15 -13.59 -47.90
N GLU A 953 18.20 -13.17 -47.19
CA GLU A 953 18.20 -12.94 -45.74
C GLU A 953 18.01 -11.46 -45.41
N VAL A 954 17.63 -11.17 -44.15
CA VAL A 954 17.63 -9.79 -43.66
C VAL A 954 19.07 -9.25 -43.79
N PRO A 955 19.32 -8.13 -44.49
CA PRO A 955 20.66 -7.69 -44.90
C PRO A 955 21.45 -7.08 -43.74
N VAL A 956 21.86 -7.93 -42.80
CA VAL A 956 22.75 -7.58 -41.69
C VAL A 956 24.06 -8.33 -41.87
N GLY A 957 25.15 -7.57 -41.88
CA GLY A 957 26.51 -8.07 -42.01
C GLY A 957 27.37 -7.52 -40.89
N SER A 958 28.31 -8.35 -40.41
CA SER A 958 29.21 -8.05 -39.30
C SER A 958 30.66 -8.41 -39.64
N VAL A 959 31.60 -7.65 -39.07
CA VAL A 959 33.04 -7.89 -39.18
C VAL A 959 33.69 -7.66 -37.82
N PHE A 960 34.44 -8.65 -37.34
CA PHE A 960 35.20 -8.55 -36.09
C PHE A 960 36.67 -8.27 -36.42
N VAL A 961 37.21 -7.19 -35.89
CA VAL A 961 38.57 -6.71 -36.14
C VAL A 961 39.36 -6.70 -34.84
N ARG A 962 40.50 -7.41 -34.85
CA ARG A 962 41.43 -7.48 -33.72
C ARG A 962 42.81 -7.03 -34.20
N LYS A 963 43.41 -6.06 -33.53
CA LYS A 963 44.75 -5.52 -33.89
C LYS A 963 44.86 -5.11 -35.37
N GLY A 964 43.83 -4.46 -35.91
CA GLY A 964 43.77 -3.98 -37.30
C GLY A 964 43.61 -5.08 -38.37
N LYS A 965 43.28 -6.32 -37.97
CA LYS A 965 43.01 -7.44 -38.88
C LYS A 965 41.63 -8.01 -38.64
N VAL A 966 40.92 -8.35 -39.72
CA VAL A 966 39.65 -9.07 -39.63
C VAL A 966 39.92 -10.50 -39.15
N ILE A 967 39.30 -10.89 -38.04
CA ILE A 967 39.38 -12.25 -37.49
C ILE A 967 38.13 -13.07 -37.80
N ALA A 968 36.98 -12.42 -38.05
CA ALA A 968 35.77 -13.09 -38.51
C ALA A 968 34.86 -12.14 -39.29
N ARG A 969 34.06 -12.72 -40.18
CA ARG A 969 32.98 -12.05 -40.89
C ARG A 969 31.71 -12.87 -40.71
N GLY A 970 30.59 -12.19 -40.49
CA GLY A 970 29.29 -12.82 -40.29
C GLY A 970 28.21 -12.15 -41.11
N ARG A 971 27.17 -12.91 -41.43
CA ARG A 971 25.93 -12.40 -42.03
C ARG A 971 24.74 -13.17 -41.48
N ASN A 972 23.55 -12.57 -41.51
CA ASN A 972 22.35 -13.30 -41.12
C ASN A 972 22.14 -14.55 -42.00
N ARG A 973 21.79 -15.67 -41.36
CA ARG A 973 21.48 -16.97 -41.98
C ARG A 973 20.26 -17.63 -41.34
N THR A 974 19.36 -16.82 -40.79
CA THR A 974 18.20 -17.27 -40.02
C THR A 974 17.22 -18.14 -40.83
N ASN A 975 16.95 -17.75 -42.08
CA ASN A 975 16.09 -18.49 -42.99
C ASN A 975 16.83 -19.67 -43.63
N GLU A 976 18.10 -19.48 -44.01
CA GLU A 976 18.98 -20.47 -44.63
C GLU A 976 19.18 -21.70 -43.71
N LEU A 977 19.40 -21.46 -42.41
CA LEU A 977 19.64 -22.51 -41.41
C LEU A 977 18.42 -22.89 -40.59
N LEU A 978 17.26 -22.27 -40.84
CA LEU A 978 16.02 -22.45 -40.07
C LEU A 978 16.24 -22.31 -38.55
N ASN A 979 17.11 -21.39 -38.16
CA ASN A 979 17.47 -21.17 -36.77
C ASN A 979 17.49 -19.67 -36.47
N ALA A 980 16.55 -19.25 -35.61
CA ALA A 980 16.34 -17.85 -35.26
C ALA A 980 17.55 -17.20 -34.56
N THR A 981 18.50 -17.97 -34.03
CA THR A 981 19.70 -17.42 -33.37
C THR A 981 20.84 -17.12 -34.34
N ARG A 982 20.74 -17.47 -35.62
CA ARG A 982 21.82 -17.35 -36.62
C ARG A 982 21.93 -15.93 -37.19
N HIS A 983 22.11 -14.97 -36.28
CA HIS A 983 22.40 -13.57 -36.59
C HIS A 983 23.88 -13.38 -36.93
N ALA A 984 24.19 -12.32 -37.68
CA ALA A 984 25.54 -12.01 -38.15
C ALA A 984 26.57 -11.97 -37.00
N GLU A 985 26.21 -11.44 -35.84
CA GLU A 985 27.08 -11.34 -34.67
C GLU A 985 27.38 -12.71 -34.06
N LEU A 986 26.35 -13.53 -33.86
CA LEU A 986 26.48 -14.85 -33.23
C LEU A 986 27.22 -15.85 -34.13
N GLU A 987 26.99 -15.82 -35.44
CA GLU A 987 27.74 -16.63 -36.42
C GLU A 987 29.25 -16.33 -36.36
N ALA A 988 29.62 -15.05 -36.28
CA ALA A 988 31.02 -14.65 -36.20
C ALA A 988 31.64 -14.99 -34.84
N ILE A 989 30.88 -14.89 -33.73
CA ILE A 989 31.34 -15.31 -32.40
C ILE A 989 31.66 -16.81 -32.39
N ASP A 990 30.77 -17.65 -32.91
CA ASP A 990 30.99 -19.11 -33.02
C ASP A 990 32.28 -19.41 -33.81
N HIS A 991 32.50 -18.71 -34.93
CA HIS A 991 33.72 -18.87 -35.72
C HIS A 991 34.98 -18.45 -34.93
N ILE A 992 34.96 -17.31 -34.25
CA ILE A 992 36.10 -16.84 -33.44
C ILE A 992 36.44 -17.84 -32.35
N LEU A 993 35.44 -18.37 -31.63
CA LEU A 993 35.66 -19.36 -30.59
C LEU A 993 36.21 -20.68 -31.13
N SER A 994 35.90 -21.04 -32.38
CA SER A 994 36.44 -22.24 -33.03
C SER A 994 37.91 -22.10 -33.44
N GLU A 995 38.32 -20.91 -33.89
CA GLU A 995 39.68 -20.64 -34.37
C GLU A 995 40.63 -20.14 -33.27
N LEU A 996 40.07 -19.42 -32.28
CA LEU A 996 40.78 -18.80 -31.16
C LEU A 996 40.12 -19.18 -29.82
N PRO A 997 40.08 -20.47 -29.45
CA PRO A 997 39.46 -20.91 -28.21
C PRO A 997 40.25 -20.36 -26.99
N PRO A 998 39.57 -19.77 -26.00
CA PRO A 998 40.17 -19.41 -24.72
C PRO A 998 40.76 -20.64 -24.01
N SER A 999 41.88 -20.47 -23.32
CA SER A 999 42.52 -21.56 -22.57
C SER A 999 41.81 -21.88 -21.24
N SER A 1000 41.02 -20.95 -20.71
CA SER A 1000 40.17 -21.19 -19.53
C SER A 1000 39.00 -22.12 -19.83
N ALA A 1001 38.90 -23.25 -19.11
CA ALA A 1001 37.78 -24.17 -19.20
C ALA A 1001 36.44 -23.56 -18.75
N ASP A 1002 36.49 -22.52 -17.90
CA ASP A 1002 35.32 -21.84 -17.35
C ASP A 1002 34.91 -20.60 -18.15
N PHE A 1003 35.46 -20.39 -19.36
CA PHE A 1003 35.17 -19.20 -20.17
C PHE A 1003 33.67 -18.99 -20.42
N ALA A 1004 32.89 -20.07 -20.60
CA ALA A 1004 31.45 -19.97 -20.83
C ALA A 1004 30.66 -19.41 -19.62
N VAL A 1005 31.19 -19.55 -18.40
CA VAL A 1005 30.53 -19.10 -17.16
C VAL A 1005 31.22 -17.89 -16.52
N SER A 1006 32.48 -17.62 -16.87
CA SER A 1006 33.25 -16.47 -16.36
C SER A 1006 34.25 -15.92 -17.40
N PRO A 1007 33.77 -15.37 -18.53
CA PRO A 1007 34.61 -14.88 -19.64
C PRO A 1007 35.50 -13.68 -19.28
N HIS A 1008 35.27 -13.07 -18.11
CA HIS A 1008 36.01 -11.90 -17.60
C HIS A 1008 37.07 -12.24 -16.55
N SER A 1009 37.13 -13.49 -16.05
CA SER A 1009 38.02 -13.89 -14.95
C SER A 1009 39.34 -14.53 -15.40
N GLY A 1010 39.51 -14.78 -16.71
CA GLY A 1010 40.70 -15.43 -17.27
C GLY A 1010 41.96 -14.53 -17.30
N PRO A 1011 43.14 -15.11 -17.57
CA PRO A 1011 44.39 -14.37 -17.72
C PRO A 1011 44.31 -13.27 -18.79
N GLU A 1012 45.07 -12.19 -18.60
CA GLU A 1012 45.12 -11.09 -19.56
C GLU A 1012 45.61 -11.59 -20.93
N GLY A 1013 44.79 -11.38 -21.97
CA GLY A 1013 45.06 -11.83 -23.34
C GLY A 1013 44.40 -13.17 -23.74
N ASP A 1014 43.80 -13.91 -22.81
CA ASP A 1014 43.15 -15.21 -23.08
C ASP A 1014 41.78 -15.06 -23.77
N ASN A 1015 41.01 -14.03 -23.41
CA ASN A 1015 39.73 -13.72 -24.05
C ASN A 1015 39.97 -12.99 -25.40
N PRO A 1016 39.62 -13.59 -26.56
CA PRO A 1016 39.87 -12.99 -27.86
C PRO A 1016 38.97 -11.78 -28.17
N PHE A 1017 37.90 -11.55 -27.41
CA PHE A 1017 36.94 -10.46 -27.64
C PHE A 1017 37.31 -9.14 -26.94
N LYS A 1018 38.14 -9.21 -25.88
CA LYS A 1018 38.49 -8.07 -25.02
C LYS A 1018 39.29 -6.97 -25.74
N ASP A 1019 39.98 -7.32 -26.82
CA ASP A 1019 40.72 -6.41 -27.71
C ASP A 1019 40.21 -6.46 -29.16
N THR A 1020 38.94 -6.84 -29.34
CA THR A 1020 38.26 -6.94 -30.64
C THR A 1020 37.14 -5.92 -30.75
N MET A 1021 37.08 -5.27 -31.91
CA MET A 1021 36.01 -4.34 -32.29
C MET A 1021 35.05 -5.02 -33.27
N LEU A 1022 33.75 -4.82 -33.07
CA LEU A 1022 32.70 -5.26 -33.98
C LEU A 1022 32.25 -4.10 -34.86
N TYR A 1023 32.19 -4.32 -36.17
CA TYR A 1023 31.55 -3.46 -37.16
C TYR A 1023 30.31 -4.15 -37.72
N VAL A 1024 29.13 -3.55 -37.59
CA VAL A 1024 27.87 -4.20 -38.00
C VAL A 1024 26.92 -3.21 -38.70
N THR A 1025 26.26 -3.63 -39.77
CA THR A 1025 25.46 -2.69 -40.58
C THR A 1025 24.23 -2.15 -39.84
N ILE A 1026 23.60 -2.99 -39.00
CA ILE A 1026 22.45 -2.64 -38.17
C ILE A 1026 22.81 -2.89 -36.71
N GLU A 1027 22.36 -2.01 -35.82
CA GLU A 1027 22.56 -2.14 -34.37
C GLU A 1027 22.20 -3.54 -33.86
N PRO A 1028 23.08 -4.16 -33.04
CA PRO A 1028 22.80 -5.45 -32.43
C PRO A 1028 21.46 -5.45 -31.71
N CYS A 1029 20.67 -6.50 -31.90
CA CYS A 1029 19.44 -6.64 -31.15
C CYS A 1029 19.71 -6.94 -29.66
N ILE A 1030 18.71 -6.83 -28.78
CA ILE A 1030 18.80 -7.12 -27.34
C ILE A 1030 19.55 -8.44 -27.05
N MET A 1031 19.26 -9.50 -27.81
CA MET A 1031 19.95 -10.79 -27.68
C MET A 1031 21.44 -10.70 -28.03
N CYS A 1032 21.78 -10.09 -29.16
CA CYS A 1032 23.17 -9.98 -29.63
C CYS A 1032 23.96 -9.01 -28.74
N GLY A 1033 23.36 -7.89 -28.34
CA GLY A 1033 23.94 -6.93 -27.40
C GLY A 1033 24.24 -7.55 -26.03
N ALA A 1034 23.34 -8.39 -25.51
CA ALA A 1034 23.58 -9.16 -24.28
C ALA A 1034 24.71 -10.18 -24.44
N ALA A 1035 24.74 -10.92 -25.56
CA ALA A 1035 25.80 -11.91 -25.83
C ALA A 1035 27.18 -11.24 -25.94
N LEU A 1036 27.27 -10.14 -26.68
CA LEU A 1036 28.49 -9.32 -26.83
C LEU A 1036 29.01 -8.80 -25.48
N ARG A 1037 28.10 -8.39 -24.58
CA ARG A 1037 28.45 -7.97 -23.22
C ARG A 1037 28.96 -9.13 -22.38
N GLN A 1038 28.28 -10.27 -22.43
CA GLN A 1038 28.67 -11.46 -21.69
C GLN A 1038 30.07 -11.92 -22.10
N ILE A 1039 30.37 -12.02 -23.41
CA ILE A 1039 31.71 -12.44 -23.88
C ILE A 1039 32.81 -11.38 -23.70
N GLY A 1040 32.44 -10.13 -23.40
CA GLY A 1040 33.38 -9.04 -23.14
C GLY A 1040 34.01 -8.42 -24.37
N ILE A 1041 33.19 -8.07 -25.38
CA ILE A 1041 33.63 -7.30 -26.54
C ILE A 1041 34.21 -5.94 -26.11
N GLN A 1042 35.21 -5.43 -26.84
CA GLN A 1042 35.80 -4.12 -26.55
C GLN A 1042 34.89 -2.96 -26.96
N ARG A 1043 34.45 -2.97 -28.22
CA ARG A 1043 33.73 -1.85 -28.86
C ARG A 1043 32.84 -2.36 -29.98
N VAL A 1044 31.68 -1.72 -30.15
CA VAL A 1044 30.75 -1.95 -31.26
C VAL A 1044 30.55 -0.66 -32.04
N VAL A 1045 30.71 -0.75 -33.35
CA VAL A 1045 30.45 0.30 -34.33
C VAL A 1045 29.35 -0.18 -35.24
N PHE A 1046 28.29 0.60 -35.40
CA PHE A 1046 27.18 0.23 -36.26
C PHE A 1046 26.69 1.32 -37.20
N GLY A 1047 26.02 0.91 -38.28
CA GLY A 1047 25.51 1.82 -39.29
C GLY A 1047 24.20 2.47 -38.89
N ALA A 1048 23.10 1.71 -38.91
CA ALA A 1048 21.77 2.20 -38.57
C ALA A 1048 21.24 1.59 -37.26
N GLY A 1049 20.53 2.40 -36.46
CA GLY A 1049 19.84 1.93 -35.26
C GLY A 1049 18.75 0.90 -35.56
N ASN A 1050 18.48 0.04 -34.58
CA ASN A 1050 17.43 -0.96 -34.65
C ASN A 1050 16.24 -0.51 -33.79
N GLU A 1051 15.32 0.22 -34.41
CA GLU A 1051 14.19 0.87 -33.74
C GLU A 1051 13.17 -0.10 -33.13
N ARG A 1052 13.26 -1.41 -33.42
CA ARG A 1052 12.33 -2.42 -32.89
C ARG A 1052 12.93 -3.31 -31.81
N PHE A 1053 14.22 -3.64 -31.96
CA PHE A 1053 14.86 -4.64 -31.12
C PHE A 1053 16.27 -4.25 -30.65
N GLY A 1054 16.69 -2.99 -30.81
CA GLY A 1054 18.07 -2.54 -30.53
C GLY A 1054 18.48 -2.69 -29.07
N GLY A 1055 19.63 -3.34 -28.85
CA GLY A 1055 20.22 -3.59 -27.54
C GLY A 1055 21.31 -2.60 -27.13
N ASN A 1056 21.62 -1.61 -27.98
CA ASN A 1056 22.73 -0.67 -27.78
C ASN A 1056 22.22 0.79 -27.75
N GLY A 1057 20.99 0.99 -27.28
CA GLY A 1057 20.42 2.30 -26.99
C GLY A 1057 19.22 2.72 -27.86
N SER A 1058 18.88 2.02 -28.96
CA SER A 1058 17.69 2.43 -29.75
C SER A 1058 16.37 2.00 -29.11
N VAL A 1059 16.40 0.89 -28.36
CA VAL A 1059 15.25 0.39 -27.59
C VAL A 1059 15.65 0.18 -26.13
N LEU A 1060 16.79 -0.50 -25.91
CA LEU A 1060 17.36 -0.74 -24.59
C LEU A 1060 18.89 -0.53 -24.67
N GLY A 1061 19.50 0.16 -23.73
CA GLY A 1061 20.94 0.36 -23.64
C GLY A 1061 21.64 -0.76 -22.86
N LEU A 1062 21.56 -2.01 -23.31
CA LEU A 1062 22.22 -3.13 -22.61
C LEU A 1062 23.74 -3.03 -22.61
N HIS A 1063 24.33 -2.36 -23.58
CA HIS A 1063 25.77 -2.16 -23.67
C HIS A 1063 26.37 -1.42 -22.46
N ASP A 1064 25.59 -0.56 -21.79
CA ASP A 1064 26.05 0.29 -20.68
C ASP A 1064 25.10 0.29 -19.46
N ASP A 1065 24.10 -0.59 -19.42
CA ASP A 1065 23.20 -0.74 -18.26
C ASP A 1065 23.95 -1.26 -17.02
N ASP A 1066 24.10 -0.41 -16.00
CA ASP A 1066 24.74 -0.74 -14.72
C ASP A 1066 23.93 -1.71 -13.84
N ALA A 1067 22.70 -2.07 -14.23
CA ALA A 1067 21.93 -3.12 -13.56
C ALA A 1067 22.53 -4.54 -13.79
N ILE A 1068 23.28 -4.72 -14.88
CA ILE A 1068 23.88 -6.01 -15.27
C ILE A 1068 25.29 -6.11 -14.67
N VAL A 1069 25.37 -6.33 -13.36
CA VAL A 1069 26.63 -6.30 -12.57
C VAL A 1069 27.57 -7.47 -12.92
N SER A 1070 27.04 -8.58 -13.43
CA SER A 1070 27.81 -9.79 -13.75
C SER A 1070 28.66 -9.68 -15.02
N SER A 1071 28.49 -8.64 -15.84
CA SER A 1071 29.26 -8.44 -17.06
C SER A 1071 29.53 -6.95 -17.30
N PRO A 1072 30.81 -6.50 -17.38
CA PRO A 1072 31.15 -5.11 -17.68
C PRO A 1072 30.50 -4.63 -18.99
N GLY A 1073 30.13 -3.36 -19.04
CA GLY A 1073 29.64 -2.73 -20.28
C GLY A 1073 30.74 -2.54 -21.33
N TYR A 1074 30.34 -2.19 -22.55
CA TYR A 1074 31.24 -1.94 -23.69
C TYR A 1074 30.86 -0.68 -24.45
N GLU A 1075 31.82 -0.08 -25.15
CA GLU A 1075 31.58 1.13 -25.95
C GLU A 1075 30.74 0.78 -27.19
N SER A 1076 29.67 1.52 -27.44
CA SER A 1076 28.86 1.37 -28.65
C SER A 1076 28.61 2.71 -29.32
N VAL A 1077 28.83 2.80 -30.64
CA VAL A 1077 28.60 4.01 -31.43
C VAL A 1077 27.95 3.70 -32.78
N GLY A 1078 26.98 4.53 -33.18
CA GLY A 1078 26.23 4.41 -34.43
C GLY A 1078 26.58 5.48 -35.47
N GLY A 1079 26.08 5.33 -36.70
CA GLY A 1079 26.07 6.38 -37.73
C GLY A 1079 26.99 6.16 -38.92
N TYR A 1080 27.81 5.11 -38.92
CA TYR A 1080 28.80 4.86 -39.97
C TYR A 1080 28.15 4.21 -41.20
N LEU A 1081 28.18 4.88 -42.37
CA LEU A 1081 27.51 4.41 -43.60
C LEU A 1081 26.01 4.07 -43.36
N ARG A 1082 25.37 4.91 -42.53
CA ARG A 1082 23.99 4.74 -42.07
C ARG A 1082 22.99 4.69 -43.23
N ASP A 1083 23.15 5.56 -44.21
CA ASP A 1083 22.19 5.71 -45.30
C ASP A 1083 22.20 4.49 -46.22
N GLU A 1084 23.39 3.94 -46.47
CA GLU A 1084 23.59 2.68 -47.20
C GLU A 1084 22.96 1.50 -46.46
N ALA A 1085 23.16 1.40 -45.14
CA ALA A 1085 22.58 0.34 -44.31
C ALA A 1085 21.03 0.40 -44.30
N ILE A 1086 20.45 1.59 -44.16
CA ILE A 1086 18.99 1.79 -44.23
C ILE A 1086 18.46 1.41 -45.61
N MET A 1087 19.17 1.80 -46.68
CA MET A 1087 18.72 1.52 -48.04
C MET A 1087 18.70 0.02 -48.35
N MET A 1088 19.67 -0.75 -47.85
CA MET A 1088 19.67 -2.21 -47.94
C MET A 1088 18.45 -2.84 -47.25
N LEU A 1089 18.16 -2.45 -46.00
CA LEU A 1089 16.97 -2.92 -45.28
C LEU A 1089 15.66 -2.59 -46.02
N ARG A 1090 15.55 -1.37 -46.54
CA ARG A 1090 14.35 -0.94 -47.29
C ARG A 1090 14.17 -1.75 -48.57
N ARG A 1091 15.25 -2.04 -49.31
CA ARG A 1091 15.21 -2.93 -50.48
C ARG A 1091 14.69 -4.32 -50.10
N PHE A 1092 15.17 -4.90 -49.00
CA PHE A 1092 14.70 -6.20 -48.51
C PHE A 1092 13.20 -6.18 -48.14
N TYR A 1093 12.71 -5.20 -47.39
CA TYR A 1093 11.30 -5.21 -46.93
C TYR A 1093 10.24 -4.97 -48.01
N VAL A 1094 10.65 -4.50 -49.20
CA VAL A 1094 9.81 -4.40 -50.40
C VAL A 1094 9.75 -5.73 -51.16
N THR A 1095 10.70 -6.64 -50.93
CA THR A 1095 10.65 -8.01 -51.49
C THR A 1095 9.65 -8.90 -50.74
N GLU A 1096 9.14 -9.90 -51.44
CA GLU A 1096 8.21 -10.90 -50.90
C GLU A 1096 8.99 -12.09 -50.34
N ASN A 1097 8.69 -12.50 -49.10
CA ASN A 1097 9.26 -13.73 -48.54
C ASN A 1097 8.43 -14.93 -49.02
N THR A 1098 8.94 -15.63 -50.04
CA THR A 1098 8.30 -16.83 -50.61
C THR A 1098 8.38 -18.05 -49.69
N ASN A 1099 9.22 -18.02 -48.65
CA ASN A 1099 9.42 -19.13 -47.70
C ASN A 1099 8.47 -19.05 -46.48
N ALA A 1100 7.65 -17.99 -46.37
CA ALA A 1100 6.67 -17.86 -45.30
C ALA A 1100 5.51 -18.87 -45.48
N PRO A 1101 4.94 -19.44 -44.39
CA PRO A 1101 3.85 -20.43 -44.46
C PRO A 1101 2.61 -19.95 -45.23
N LYS A 1102 2.40 -18.63 -45.28
CA LYS A 1102 1.43 -17.94 -46.14
C LYS A 1102 2.08 -16.67 -46.71
N PRO A 1103 2.55 -16.66 -47.98
CA PRO A 1103 3.13 -15.48 -48.60
C PRO A 1103 2.10 -14.34 -48.66
N GLN A 1104 2.43 -13.16 -48.15
CA GLN A 1104 1.61 -11.96 -48.31
C GLN A 1104 2.09 -11.18 -49.54
N ASN A 1105 1.16 -10.85 -50.45
CA ASN A 1105 1.45 -10.05 -51.65
C ASN A 1105 1.77 -8.60 -51.23
N LYS A 1106 2.97 -8.12 -51.61
CA LYS A 1106 3.49 -6.79 -51.25
C LYS A 1106 3.67 -5.87 -52.46
N SER A 1107 3.11 -6.21 -53.62
CA SER A 1107 3.21 -5.47 -54.89
C SER A 1107 2.83 -3.97 -54.84
N ARG A 1108 2.17 -3.48 -53.78
CA ARG A 1108 1.79 -2.06 -53.59
C ARG A 1108 2.79 -1.21 -52.78
N ARG A 1109 3.89 -1.77 -52.27
CA ARG A 1109 4.86 -1.01 -51.44
C ARG A 1109 5.86 -0.24 -52.32
N VAL A 1110 5.83 1.09 -52.23
CA VAL A 1110 6.80 1.97 -52.88
C VAL A 1110 8.06 2.09 -52.00
N LEU A 1111 9.24 1.90 -52.60
CA LEU A 1111 10.52 2.12 -51.93
C LEU A 1111 10.70 3.62 -51.66
N LYS A 1112 10.63 4.03 -50.39
CA LYS A 1112 10.93 5.42 -49.98
C LYS A 1112 12.44 5.65 -50.01
N THR A 1113 12.90 6.68 -50.72
CA THR A 1113 14.34 7.01 -50.85
C THR A 1113 14.83 8.06 -49.85
N GLU A 1114 13.93 8.79 -49.19
CA GLU A 1114 14.27 9.85 -48.23
C GLU A 1114 14.70 9.29 -46.87
N ILE A 1115 15.83 9.75 -46.34
CA ILE A 1115 16.39 9.34 -45.05
C ILE A 1115 16.55 10.57 -44.15
N HIS A 1116 15.95 10.55 -42.95
CA HIS A 1116 16.02 11.65 -41.99
C HIS A 1116 17.31 11.62 -41.15
N PRO A 1117 17.75 12.76 -40.57
CA PRO A 1117 18.92 12.84 -39.68
C PRO A 1117 18.82 11.92 -38.44
N PRO A 1118 19.96 11.52 -37.82
CA PRO A 1118 19.97 10.78 -36.55
C PRO A 1118 19.27 11.58 -35.43
N GLY A 1119 18.53 10.91 -34.54
CA GLY A 1119 17.81 11.57 -33.43
C GLY A 1119 16.50 12.26 -33.82
N ILE A 1120 16.22 12.43 -35.12
CA ILE A 1120 14.88 12.75 -35.63
C ILE A 1120 14.20 11.42 -35.89
N SER A 1121 13.53 10.91 -34.85
CA SER A 1121 12.41 10.01 -35.08
C SER A 1121 11.48 10.70 -36.09
N MET A 1122 10.78 9.94 -36.95
CA MET A 1122 9.58 10.50 -37.62
C MET A 1122 8.53 11.00 -36.58
N HIS A 1123 8.84 10.85 -35.29
CA HIS A 1123 8.24 11.47 -34.12
C HIS A 1123 9.30 12.06 -33.14
N GLY A 1124 9.85 13.24 -33.44
CA GLY A 1124 10.37 14.28 -32.50
C GLY A 1124 11.55 13.97 -31.53
N PRO A 1125 12.40 14.97 -31.15
CA PRO A 1125 13.79 14.73 -30.74
C PRO A 1125 14.10 14.98 -29.25
N GLY A 1126 15.16 14.33 -28.75
CA GLY A 1126 15.85 14.64 -27.49
C GLY A 1126 17.36 14.70 -27.71
N THR A 1127 18.00 15.77 -27.22
CA THR A 1127 19.43 16.06 -27.35
C THR A 1127 20.21 15.77 -26.04
N ASP A 1128 21.37 15.15 -26.26
CA ASP A 1128 22.58 14.91 -25.47
C ASP A 1128 22.80 15.52 -24.08
N SER A 1129 23.42 14.70 -23.21
CA SER A 1129 24.63 15.13 -22.49
C SER A 1129 25.58 13.98 -22.14
N SER A 1130 26.85 14.29 -22.26
CA SER A 1130 28.03 13.48 -21.97
C SER A 1130 28.55 13.67 -20.54
N GLN A 1131 29.02 12.56 -19.96
CA GLN A 1131 30.07 12.41 -18.92
C GLN A 1131 29.89 13.07 -17.54
N GLN A 1132 29.77 12.25 -16.48
CA GLN A 1132 30.83 12.08 -15.46
C GLN A 1132 30.48 11.09 -14.32
N GLN A 1133 31.47 10.22 -14.05
CA GLN A 1133 32.07 9.82 -12.76
C GLN A 1133 31.24 9.11 -11.67
N LEU A 1134 31.75 7.90 -11.35
CA LEU A 1134 31.41 7.00 -10.27
C LEU A 1134 31.45 7.65 -8.88
N GLY A 1135 30.28 7.68 -8.24
CA GLY A 1135 30.12 7.74 -6.79
C GLY A 1135 29.28 6.54 -6.33
N THR A 1136 29.88 5.68 -5.50
CA THR A 1136 29.28 4.46 -4.94
C THR A 1136 27.92 4.73 -4.29
N THR A 1137 26.84 4.25 -4.90
CA THR A 1137 25.48 4.33 -4.35
C THR A 1137 25.02 2.97 -3.80
N LYS A 1138 24.74 2.93 -2.50
CA LYS A 1138 23.97 1.84 -1.87
C LYS A 1138 22.56 1.84 -2.49
N ARG A 1139 22.15 0.72 -3.10
CA ARG A 1139 20.82 0.55 -3.71
C ARG A 1139 19.74 0.30 -2.63
N ARG A 1140 18.57 0.91 -2.83
CA ARG A 1140 17.29 0.65 -2.14
C ARG A 1140 16.65 -0.65 -2.69
N GLY A 1141 17.25 -1.79 -2.39
CA GLY A 1141 16.65 -3.11 -2.62
C GLY A 1141 16.08 -3.65 -1.31
N SER A 1142 14.90 -4.29 -1.37
CA SER A 1142 14.39 -5.13 -0.28
C SER A 1142 15.47 -6.14 0.11
N GLN A 1143 16.05 -6.01 1.31
CA GLN A 1143 17.13 -6.89 1.76
C GLN A 1143 16.62 -8.26 2.23
N ASN A 1144 15.30 -8.49 2.29
CA ASN A 1144 14.76 -9.74 2.80
C ASN A 1144 13.44 -10.13 2.08
N PRO A 1145 13.43 -11.17 1.23
CA PRO A 1145 12.25 -11.59 0.45
C PRO A 1145 11.04 -11.97 1.31
N THR A 1146 11.28 -12.41 2.56
CA THR A 1146 10.22 -12.75 3.53
C THR A 1146 9.38 -11.55 3.95
N GLN A 1147 9.91 -10.32 3.77
CA GLN A 1147 9.15 -9.08 3.97
C GLN A 1147 7.97 -8.96 3.01
N GLY A 1148 7.92 -9.75 1.93
CA GLY A 1148 6.74 -9.80 1.07
C GLY A 1148 5.47 -10.18 1.82
N GLN A 1149 5.54 -11.00 2.87
CA GLN A 1149 4.35 -11.38 3.66
C GLN A 1149 3.94 -10.34 4.70
N ALA A 1150 4.89 -9.51 5.16
CA ALA A 1150 4.63 -8.40 6.08
C ALA A 1150 4.65 -7.03 5.39
N ALA A 1151 4.66 -6.98 4.05
CA ALA A 1151 4.68 -5.72 3.32
C ALA A 1151 3.37 -4.94 3.56
N PRO A 1152 3.36 -3.60 3.44
CA PRO A 1152 2.12 -2.84 3.54
C PRO A 1152 1.04 -3.18 2.50
N SER A 1153 1.42 -3.86 1.41
CA SER A 1153 0.48 -4.41 0.43
C SER A 1153 -0.11 -5.77 0.83
N SER A 1154 0.39 -6.42 1.88
CA SER A 1154 0.04 -7.80 2.24
C SER A 1154 -1.07 -7.86 3.27
N ASN A 1155 -2.00 -8.80 3.14
CA ASN A 1155 -3.18 -8.92 4.00
C ASN A 1155 -2.84 -9.61 5.34
N VAL A 1156 -2.20 -8.87 6.25
CA VAL A 1156 -1.87 -9.26 7.63
C VAL A 1156 -2.18 -8.10 8.59
N GLY A 1157 -2.13 -8.32 9.91
CA GLY A 1157 -2.26 -7.26 10.91
C GLY A 1157 -3.63 -6.55 10.94
N PHE A 1158 -4.71 -7.27 10.61
CA PHE A 1158 -6.08 -6.75 10.55
C PHE A 1158 -6.29 -5.64 9.52
N ARG A 1159 -5.47 -5.59 8.46
CA ARG A 1159 -5.73 -4.72 7.30
C ARG A 1159 -7.10 -5.00 6.70
N ASN A 1160 -7.46 -6.28 6.61
CA ASN A 1160 -8.83 -6.73 6.41
C ASN A 1160 -9.18 -7.76 7.49
N TRP A 1161 -10.45 -7.86 7.83
CA TRP A 1161 -10.99 -8.87 8.76
C TRP A 1161 -11.47 -10.13 8.02
N HIS A 1162 -10.92 -10.37 6.83
CA HIS A 1162 -11.24 -11.50 5.97
C HIS A 1162 -10.10 -11.73 4.97
N PRO A 1163 -10.04 -12.92 4.34
CA PRO A 1163 -9.17 -13.14 3.20
C PRO A 1163 -9.48 -12.17 2.05
N VAL A 1164 -8.48 -11.92 1.21
CA VAL A 1164 -8.62 -11.16 -0.03
C VAL A 1164 -7.98 -11.97 -1.17
N PRO A 1165 -8.24 -11.66 -2.46
CA PRO A 1165 -7.59 -12.37 -3.56
C PRO A 1165 -6.07 -12.32 -3.46
N ALA A 1166 -5.41 -13.45 -3.69
CA ALA A 1166 -3.95 -13.51 -3.75
C ALA A 1166 -3.43 -12.73 -4.97
N THR A 1167 -2.19 -12.24 -4.88
CA THR A 1167 -1.55 -11.44 -5.92
C THR A 1167 -0.18 -11.99 -6.27
N LEU A 1168 0.17 -11.93 -7.56
CA LEU A 1168 1.54 -12.17 -8.03
C LEU A 1168 2.37 -10.90 -7.85
N PRO A 1169 3.71 -11.02 -7.77
CA PRO A 1169 4.59 -9.86 -7.88
C PRO A 1169 4.28 -9.05 -9.14
N ARG A 1170 4.26 -7.72 -9.00
CA ARG A 1170 3.96 -6.80 -10.12
C ARG A 1170 4.77 -5.52 -10.01
N TYR A 1171 5.00 -4.88 -11.14
CA TYR A 1171 5.60 -3.55 -11.18
C TYR A 1171 4.51 -2.49 -11.03
N ASP A 1172 4.79 -1.49 -10.20
CA ASP A 1172 4.05 -0.25 -10.12
C ASP A 1172 4.38 0.67 -11.32
N SER A 1173 3.66 1.77 -11.49
CA SER A 1173 3.81 2.70 -12.63
C SER A 1173 5.20 3.33 -12.74
N ASP A 1174 5.92 3.43 -11.62
CA ASP A 1174 7.30 3.94 -11.53
C ASP A 1174 8.38 2.86 -11.70
N GLY A 1175 7.98 1.60 -11.93
CA GLY A 1175 8.89 0.46 -12.04
C GLY A 1175 9.34 -0.13 -10.70
N THR A 1176 8.76 0.31 -9.57
CA THR A 1176 8.95 -0.33 -8.27
C THR A 1176 8.29 -1.70 -8.26
N LEU A 1177 9.02 -2.74 -7.84
CA LEU A 1177 8.46 -4.07 -7.69
C LEU A 1177 7.67 -4.18 -6.38
N LEU A 1178 6.38 -4.47 -6.50
CA LEU A 1178 5.52 -4.83 -5.38
C LEU A 1178 5.54 -6.35 -5.18
N PRO A 1179 5.82 -6.85 -3.96
CA PRO A 1179 5.75 -8.27 -3.68
C PRO A 1179 4.30 -8.76 -3.79
N GLY A 1180 4.13 -10.00 -4.28
CA GLY A 1180 2.84 -10.69 -4.20
C GLY A 1180 2.53 -11.14 -2.77
N HIS A 1181 1.27 -11.42 -2.47
CA HIS A 1181 0.84 -11.98 -1.19
C HIS A 1181 -0.18 -13.12 -1.39
N ASN A 1182 -0.32 -13.98 -0.39
CA ASN A 1182 -1.14 -15.19 -0.44
C ASN A 1182 -2.63 -15.00 -0.08
N GLY A 1183 -3.08 -13.74 0.01
CA GLY A 1183 -4.46 -13.40 0.40
C GLY A 1183 -4.76 -13.38 1.91
N GLY A 1184 -3.78 -13.69 2.77
CA GLY A 1184 -3.93 -13.63 4.23
C GLY A 1184 -4.36 -14.95 4.86
N VAL A 1185 -3.62 -16.02 4.57
CA VAL A 1185 -3.82 -17.36 5.17
C VAL A 1185 -2.48 -17.98 5.57
N TRP A 1186 -2.48 -18.82 6.61
CA TRP A 1186 -1.40 -19.77 6.84
C TRP A 1186 -1.38 -20.80 5.71
N GLU A 1187 -0.21 -21.24 5.26
CA GLU A 1187 -0.10 -22.23 4.18
C GLU A 1187 0.34 -23.59 4.72
N TRP A 1188 -0.50 -24.60 4.49
CA TRP A 1188 -0.24 -25.98 4.89
C TRP A 1188 0.91 -26.60 4.12
N THR A 1189 1.74 -27.37 4.82
CA THR A 1189 2.80 -28.19 4.23
C THR A 1189 2.49 -29.68 4.37
N SER A 1190 3.18 -30.52 3.58
CA SER A 1190 3.20 -31.98 3.76
C SER A 1190 4.19 -32.44 4.84
N THR A 1191 4.89 -31.51 5.51
CA THR A 1191 5.87 -31.84 6.55
C THR A 1191 5.19 -32.04 7.89
N VAL A 1192 5.27 -33.27 8.40
CA VAL A 1192 4.86 -33.62 9.77
C VAL A 1192 5.69 -32.82 10.78
N PHE A 1193 5.04 -32.30 11.81
CA PHE A 1193 5.71 -31.65 12.93
C PHE A 1193 6.29 -32.72 13.85
N ALA A 1194 7.61 -32.88 13.80
CA ALA A 1194 8.34 -33.94 14.49
C ALA A 1194 9.71 -33.44 14.94
N GLU A 1195 10.33 -34.18 15.87
CA GLU A 1195 11.69 -33.96 16.32
C GLU A 1195 12.67 -34.03 15.13
N TYR A 1196 13.68 -33.15 15.15
CA TYR A 1196 14.73 -33.07 14.15
C TYR A 1196 16.11 -33.05 14.79
N GLU A 1197 17.15 -33.35 14.00
CA GLU A 1197 18.52 -33.40 14.50
C GLU A 1197 18.93 -32.07 15.13
N GLY A 1198 19.40 -32.14 16.39
CA GLY A 1198 19.83 -30.97 17.16
C GLY A 1198 18.71 -30.23 17.91
N PHE A 1199 17.44 -30.62 17.78
CA PHE A 1199 16.34 -30.03 18.54
C PHE A 1199 16.61 -30.12 20.05
N GLN A 1200 16.29 -29.04 20.78
CA GLN A 1200 16.33 -28.98 22.23
C GLN A 1200 15.06 -28.29 22.74
N SER A 1201 14.38 -28.92 23.70
CA SER A 1201 13.23 -28.31 24.38
C SER A 1201 13.63 -27.01 25.07
N SER A 1202 12.76 -26.00 25.01
CA SER A 1202 13.00 -24.72 25.68
C SER A 1202 13.19 -24.91 27.20
N ALA A 1203 14.19 -24.24 27.77
CA ALA A 1203 14.33 -24.18 29.23
C ALA A 1203 13.26 -23.29 29.89
N LEU A 1204 12.65 -22.33 29.18
CA LEU A 1204 11.49 -21.57 29.67
C LEU A 1204 10.20 -22.35 29.60
N TYR A 1205 10.00 -23.11 28.52
CA TYR A 1205 8.75 -23.79 28.23
C TYR A 1205 9.01 -25.17 27.60
N PRO A 1206 9.41 -26.19 28.39
CA PRO A 1206 9.90 -27.47 27.86
C PRO A 1206 8.92 -28.25 26.99
N GLY A 1207 7.61 -28.04 27.16
CA GLY A 1207 6.55 -28.76 26.46
C GLY A 1207 5.94 -28.01 25.27
N TYR A 1208 6.54 -26.90 24.80
CA TYR A 1208 5.94 -26.11 23.70
C TYR A 1208 5.79 -26.96 22.45
N SER A 1209 6.90 -27.56 22.00
CA SER A 1209 6.92 -28.35 20.77
C SER A 1209 6.82 -29.86 21.02
N SER A 1210 7.55 -30.38 22.01
CA SER A 1210 7.69 -31.82 22.22
C SER A 1210 6.37 -32.54 22.50
N ASP A 1211 5.41 -31.87 23.14
CA ASP A 1211 4.08 -32.43 23.42
C ASP A 1211 3.29 -32.73 22.13
N PHE A 1212 3.67 -32.13 20.99
CA PHE A 1212 2.97 -32.23 19.71
C PHE A 1212 3.73 -33.03 18.65
N PHE A 1213 4.86 -33.67 19.01
CA PHE A 1213 5.57 -34.63 18.15
C PHE A 1213 4.86 -36.00 18.11
N ASP A 1214 3.57 -35.99 17.79
CA ASP A 1214 2.66 -37.13 17.86
C ASP A 1214 2.35 -37.78 16.50
N GLY A 1215 2.93 -37.22 15.43
CA GLY A 1215 2.68 -37.65 14.04
C GLY A 1215 1.32 -37.23 13.46
N LYS A 1216 0.50 -36.48 14.21
CA LYS A 1216 -0.80 -35.94 13.77
C LYS A 1216 -0.69 -34.50 13.31
N HIS A 1217 0.28 -33.76 13.83
CA HIS A 1217 0.52 -32.35 13.52
C HIS A 1217 1.35 -32.18 12.25
N SER A 1218 1.03 -31.14 11.46
CA SER A 1218 1.81 -30.71 10.30
C SER A 1218 2.21 -29.26 10.45
N VAL A 1219 3.35 -28.91 9.85
CA VAL A 1219 3.87 -27.54 9.81
C VAL A 1219 3.00 -26.67 8.90
N VAL A 1220 2.71 -25.46 9.36
CA VAL A 1220 2.10 -24.38 8.56
C VAL A 1220 2.99 -23.13 8.63
N LEU A 1221 3.11 -22.42 7.51
CA LEU A 1221 4.00 -21.26 7.38
C LEU A 1221 3.25 -20.00 6.92
N GLY A 1222 3.81 -18.83 7.22
CA GLY A 1222 3.29 -17.53 6.81
C GLY A 1222 2.51 -16.81 7.89
N GLY A 1223 1.30 -16.36 7.58
CA GLY A 1223 0.42 -15.64 8.50
C GLY A 1223 -0.94 -15.38 7.86
N SER A 1224 -1.98 -15.31 8.69
CA SER A 1224 -3.32 -14.94 8.25
C SER A 1224 -3.53 -13.43 8.29
N PHE A 1225 -4.70 -12.98 7.81
CA PHE A 1225 -5.13 -11.58 7.95
C PHE A 1225 -5.16 -11.08 9.41
N ALA A 1226 -5.23 -11.99 10.39
CA ALA A 1226 -5.24 -11.69 11.82
C ALA A 1226 -3.85 -11.79 12.49
N THR A 1227 -2.83 -12.27 11.77
CA THR A 1227 -1.48 -12.41 12.33
C THR A 1227 -0.76 -11.06 12.33
N ALA A 1228 -0.13 -10.69 13.45
CA ALA A 1228 0.64 -9.45 13.55
C ALA A 1228 1.79 -9.46 12.51
N PRO A 1229 2.10 -8.33 11.84
CA PRO A 1229 3.12 -8.30 10.79
C PRO A 1229 4.53 -8.66 11.29
N SER A 1230 4.86 -8.34 12.54
CA SER A 1230 6.13 -8.73 13.18
C SER A 1230 6.31 -10.25 13.29
N ILE A 1231 5.20 -11.00 13.38
CA ILE A 1231 5.19 -12.47 13.39
C ILE A 1231 5.16 -12.98 11.95
N ALA A 1232 4.23 -12.50 11.13
CA ALA A 1232 4.08 -12.95 9.73
C ALA A 1232 5.33 -12.71 8.88
N GLY A 1233 6.13 -11.67 9.19
CA GLY A 1233 7.39 -11.35 8.52
C GLY A 1233 8.61 -12.07 9.07
N ARG A 1234 8.52 -12.67 10.27
CA ARG A 1234 9.65 -13.39 10.90
C ARG A 1234 9.86 -14.71 10.15
N ARG A 1235 11.01 -14.79 9.47
CA ARG A 1235 11.38 -15.89 8.59
C ARG A 1235 11.35 -17.26 9.28
N THR A 1236 11.66 -17.29 10.57
CA THR A 1236 11.85 -18.52 11.35
C THR A 1236 10.58 -19.06 11.98
N VAL A 1237 9.48 -18.29 12.00
CA VAL A 1237 8.23 -18.71 12.65
C VAL A 1237 7.74 -20.02 12.04
N VAL A 1238 7.57 -21.01 12.91
CA VAL A 1238 6.95 -22.29 12.58
C VAL A 1238 5.72 -22.46 13.45
N ASN A 1239 4.55 -22.47 12.81
CA ASN A 1239 3.30 -22.80 13.47
C ASN A 1239 2.88 -24.23 13.06
N TYR A 1240 2.01 -24.86 13.85
CA TYR A 1240 1.64 -26.25 13.67
C TYR A 1240 0.22 -26.53 14.16
N TYR A 1241 -0.47 -27.39 13.45
CA TYR A 1241 -1.83 -27.83 13.79
C TYR A 1241 -2.02 -29.29 13.43
N GLN A 1242 -2.96 -29.98 14.09
CA GLN A 1242 -3.38 -31.30 13.63
C GLN A 1242 -3.85 -31.21 12.19
N THR A 1243 -3.36 -32.09 11.33
CA THR A 1243 -3.57 -32.03 9.87
C THR A 1243 -5.06 -32.05 9.48
N ALA A 1244 -5.90 -32.67 10.32
CA ALA A 1244 -7.35 -32.75 10.14
C ALA A 1244 -8.13 -31.59 10.79
N TYR A 1245 -7.47 -30.65 11.48
CA TYR A 1245 -8.13 -29.55 12.17
C TYR A 1245 -8.73 -28.56 11.15
N PRO A 1246 -10.06 -28.35 11.13
CA PRO A 1246 -10.72 -27.69 10.00
C PRO A 1246 -10.92 -26.17 10.17
N TYR A 1247 -10.69 -25.63 11.37
CA TYR A 1247 -11.14 -24.27 11.71
C TYR A 1247 -10.10 -23.17 11.49
N ILE A 1248 -8.81 -23.51 11.40
CA ILE A 1248 -7.76 -22.50 11.28
C ILE A 1248 -7.92 -21.69 9.98
N PHE A 1249 -7.33 -20.50 9.96
CA PHE A 1249 -7.22 -19.68 8.75
C PHE A 1249 -6.12 -20.21 7.80
N GLY A 1250 -6.20 -21.50 7.46
CA GLY A 1250 -5.21 -22.23 6.67
C GLY A 1250 -5.65 -22.49 5.23
N GLY A 1251 -4.83 -22.09 4.26
CA GLY A 1251 -4.94 -22.42 2.84
C GLY A 1251 -3.74 -23.25 2.37
N GLY A 1252 -3.56 -23.41 1.06
CA GLY A 1252 -2.43 -24.19 0.54
C GLY A 1252 -2.17 -24.02 -0.94
N ARG A 1253 -1.04 -24.57 -1.38
CA ARG A 1253 -0.57 -24.61 -2.77
C ARG A 1253 -0.38 -26.05 -3.20
N VAL A 1254 -0.32 -26.25 -4.52
CA VAL A 1254 0.03 -27.54 -5.11
C VAL A 1254 1.47 -27.47 -5.58
N ALA A 1255 2.27 -28.45 -5.16
CA ALA A 1255 3.62 -28.69 -5.65
C ALA A 1255 3.65 -29.98 -6.48
N TRP A 1256 4.49 -29.99 -7.50
CA TRP A 1256 4.74 -31.14 -8.36
C TRP A 1256 6.24 -31.42 -8.41
N ASP A 1257 6.60 -32.68 -8.19
CA ASP A 1257 7.96 -33.18 -8.35
C ASP A 1257 8.35 -33.18 -9.84
N LYS A 1258 9.60 -32.83 -10.15
CA LYS A 1258 10.17 -32.95 -11.50
C LYS A 1258 10.79 -34.33 -11.74
#